data_AF-A0A5N5J959-F1
#
_entry.id   AF-A0A5N5J959-F1
#
_cell.length_a   1.000
_cell.length_b   1.000
_cell.length_c   1.000
_cell.angle_alpha   90.00
_cell.angle_beta   90.00
_cell.angle_gamma   90.00
#
_symmetry.space_group_name_H-M   'P 1'
#
loop_
_entity.id
_entity.type
_entity.pdbx_description
1 polymer ?
#
loop_
_entity_poly.entity_id
_entity_poly.type
_entity_poly.pdbx_seq_one_letter_code
_entity_poly.pdbx_strand_id
1 'polypeptide(L)'
;MARNTVIITLLLFLSSHVHSSNSQETWISAGYWDSVSELPVSDINSALFTHLVCGFSYINYSTYQIHINSSKELHFSTFTGTVRVKNPSVKTLLSISARREGLPTFSSMINQSSYRKSFIQSSIYTARIYGFDGLDLSVGPSISINMINLGTLFDEWRVAIASDSKKSGKSKLLLVGYISLHYDYHVPAEFDFTGAHAALYGPSNWVNTDEWIKEWLRGGLSASKLVLGLPYHGYAWTLVNPNENAIGAPSSGPGVTSDGSMGYKNIKSFIKGYGYGAAAVYNSTYVMKLFVVGSTWINFDDVESIKAKISYAKENNLSGYSVFQLSNDDNWILSRAAQGKDEDGLNKRKVLVIILVTIAVVFLMLGSIICCYFRRKILSSKEIAGSVQKSLSAVKIKVSATRVMNDEKFNGMTIVNGIKQRQRPASVLQYNPRIKGVFTKQAAMVLRIAIIILFHVFLSLNSHPAKAQAWIKAGYWYSGSGCLPVSDKNSTLYTHLIYAAADLNPSSYHLSIPSDNFSAFTNTVKRKNQSITTLLSIGGWGTNYSTLSAMAGDSTYRKSFIDDSIKTARLYGFQGLDFSWLSANTSDNMDNMGNLFEEWRAAIALETRNSSQSELILTAAVQLSPTLDYGSFPIDSIRRNLNWIHVLAYDYYEPEWDNFTAASAALYAPHDSSFSTDSGIAAWINKGLPANKLVLGLPFFGFAWKLANPNKNSIGAPATGPAVTKTGYMSYKDINNYWKTNGAADPIYNSAYAVNYVIVGSNWISFDDVDVVRIKVSYAMEKGLLGYVVWEICQDDNWELSQAAGAVDHKPPNSRILIIILTTTAAVIILLGLAFYFIRIRILKSKSKGTKLKVNNAAAAGDFDNNNPDMIAYELWKDDRGMEIMDPSLDDTFSSCKLIKCLQIALLCVQENPADRPSMLEVSSMLRNETAIVTIPRRPAFSVKIDEDDKNRRDRLHLEICSVDDATITQAVGR
;
A
#
# COMPACT_ATOMS: atom_id res chain seq x y z
N MET A 1 18.98 34.91 -32.72
CA MET A 1 18.99 33.75 -31.80
C MET A 1 19.65 34.06 -30.46
N ALA A 2 20.77 34.78 -30.42
CA ALA A 2 21.47 35.10 -29.16
C ALA A 2 20.64 35.95 -28.16
N ARG A 3 19.81 36.89 -28.62
CA ARG A 3 19.06 37.81 -27.75
C ARG A 3 17.86 37.18 -27.02
N ASN A 4 17.28 36.10 -27.57
CA ASN A 4 16.21 35.33 -26.92
C ASN A 4 16.76 34.22 -26.01
N THR A 5 18.04 33.87 -26.16
CA THR A 5 18.69 32.89 -25.28
C THR A 5 19.04 33.55 -23.95
N VAL A 6 19.47 34.82 -23.95
CA VAL A 6 19.78 35.57 -22.73
C VAL A 6 18.54 35.84 -21.86
N ILE A 7 17.36 36.04 -22.45
CA ILE A 7 16.10 36.26 -21.70
C ILE A 7 15.60 34.96 -21.05
N ILE A 8 15.80 33.81 -21.70
CA ILE A 8 15.42 32.49 -21.15
C ILE A 8 16.41 32.05 -20.06
N THR A 9 17.69 32.37 -20.20
CA THR A 9 18.69 32.13 -19.14
C THR A 9 18.47 33.06 -17.93
N LEU A 10 18.01 34.31 -18.12
CA LEU A 10 17.64 35.19 -17.01
C LEU A 10 16.38 34.71 -16.26
N LEU A 11 15.39 34.18 -16.98
CA LEU A 11 14.17 33.62 -16.37
C LEU A 11 14.43 32.29 -15.63
N LEU A 12 15.43 31.51 -16.06
CA LEU A 12 15.86 30.31 -15.35
C LEU A 12 16.74 30.63 -14.14
N PHE A 13 17.53 31.71 -14.17
CA PHE A 13 18.30 32.19 -13.00
C PHE A 13 17.45 32.95 -11.96
N LEU A 14 16.32 33.55 -12.36
CA LEU A 14 15.35 34.15 -11.42
C LEU A 14 14.43 33.10 -10.75
N SER A 15 14.43 31.85 -11.21
CA SER A 15 13.71 30.75 -10.55
C SER A 15 14.50 30.05 -9.44
N SER A 16 15.78 30.38 -9.29
CA SER A 16 16.66 29.78 -8.26
C SER A 16 17.06 30.73 -7.13
N HIS A 17 16.62 32.01 -7.14
CA HIS A 17 16.81 32.97 -6.04
C HIS A 17 15.54 33.82 -5.79
N VAL A 18 14.38 33.19 -5.64
CA VAL A 18 13.32 33.77 -4.81
C VAL A 18 13.57 33.31 -3.38
N HIS A 19 14.46 34.03 -2.69
CA HIS A 19 14.31 34.21 -1.26
C HIS A 19 13.00 34.99 -1.07
N SER A 20 11.89 34.24 -1.06
CA SER A 20 10.63 34.73 -0.55
C SER A 20 10.78 34.73 0.96
N SER A 21 11.23 35.86 1.51
CA SER A 21 10.82 36.28 2.84
C SER A 21 9.30 36.52 2.83
N ASN A 22 8.53 35.44 2.75
CA ASN A 22 7.17 35.39 3.26
C ASN A 22 7.20 34.32 4.32
N SER A 23 6.90 34.71 5.55
CA SER A 23 6.53 33.81 6.64
C SER A 23 5.30 32.99 6.21
N GLN A 24 5.50 31.91 5.45
CA GLN A 24 4.51 30.85 5.34
C GLN A 24 4.41 30.23 6.73
N GLU A 25 3.28 30.41 7.41
CA GLU A 25 2.93 29.63 8.59
C GLU A 25 3.07 28.14 8.22
N THR A 26 4.01 27.46 8.86
CA THR A 26 4.34 26.06 8.58
C THR A 26 3.18 25.17 8.98
N TRP A 27 2.67 24.36 8.05
CA TRP A 27 1.65 23.34 8.30
C TRP A 27 1.94 22.55 9.58
N ILE A 28 1.01 22.61 10.54
CA ILE A 28 1.16 22.01 11.87
C ILE A 28 0.84 20.52 11.80
N SER A 29 1.75 19.71 12.32
CA SER A 29 1.52 18.29 12.59
C SER A 29 1.87 18.03 14.04
N ALA A 30 0.84 18.02 14.87
CA ALA A 30 0.96 17.85 16.30
C ALA A 30 0.65 16.41 16.72
N GLY A 31 1.41 15.89 17.70
CA GLY A 31 1.17 14.58 18.30
C GLY A 31 1.11 14.64 19.82
N TYR A 32 0.03 14.14 20.41
CA TYR A 32 -0.12 14.01 21.85
C TYR A 32 0.46 12.70 22.39
N TRP A 33 1.33 12.83 23.38
CA TRP A 33 1.86 11.74 24.17
C TRP A 33 1.44 11.92 25.62
N ASP A 34 0.69 10.95 26.16
CA ASP A 34 0.31 10.95 27.58
C ASP A 34 1.40 10.27 28.42
N SER A 35 1.69 10.84 29.58
CA SER A 35 2.55 10.33 30.63
C SER A 35 2.17 8.95 31.17
N VAL A 36 0.94 8.48 30.95
CA VAL A 36 0.53 7.09 31.27
C VAL A 36 0.61 6.16 30.06
N SER A 37 1.04 6.67 28.90
CA SER A 37 1.17 5.89 27.68
C SER A 37 2.21 4.79 27.83
N GLU A 38 1.89 3.61 27.30
CA GLU A 38 2.83 2.48 27.17
C GLU A 38 3.96 2.75 26.17
N LEU A 39 3.77 3.67 25.21
CA LEU A 39 4.80 4.03 24.24
C LEU A 39 5.96 4.78 24.92
N PRO A 40 7.20 4.24 24.94
CA PRO A 40 8.36 4.95 25.48
C PRO A 40 8.65 6.23 24.69
N VAL A 41 9.06 7.30 25.38
CA VAL A 41 9.38 8.59 24.73
C VAL A 41 10.52 8.45 23.71
N SER A 42 11.47 7.55 23.97
CA SER A 42 12.58 7.22 23.06
C SER A 42 12.10 6.70 21.71
N ASP A 43 10.93 6.07 21.67
CA ASP A 43 10.43 5.35 20.50
C ASP A 43 9.59 6.24 19.60
N ILE A 44 9.18 7.41 20.11
CA ILE A 44 8.45 8.43 19.34
C ILE A 44 9.23 8.77 18.07
N ASN A 45 8.59 8.58 16.91
CA ASN A 45 9.13 9.01 15.63
C ASN A 45 8.88 10.52 15.42
N SER A 46 9.66 11.35 16.10
CA SER A 46 9.49 12.81 16.08
C SER A 46 9.72 13.45 14.71
N ALA A 47 10.29 12.72 13.73
CA ALA A 47 10.44 13.20 12.35
C ALA A 47 9.11 13.30 11.58
N LEU A 48 8.02 12.74 12.13
CA LEU A 48 6.67 12.85 11.58
C LEU A 48 5.88 14.06 12.08
N PHE A 49 6.44 14.84 13.01
CA PHE A 49 5.71 15.92 13.70
C PHE A 49 6.51 17.21 13.71
N THR A 50 5.82 18.34 13.57
CA THR A 50 6.37 19.67 13.84
C THR A 50 6.22 20.06 15.31
N HIS A 51 5.18 19.54 15.97
CA HIS A 51 4.89 19.79 17.37
C HIS A 51 4.61 18.47 18.11
N LEU A 52 5.15 18.32 19.32
CA LEU A 52 4.86 17.20 20.20
C LEU A 52 4.39 17.72 21.54
N VAL A 53 3.28 17.18 22.03
CA VAL A 53 2.62 17.62 23.26
C VAL A 53 2.80 16.54 24.31
N CYS A 54 3.44 16.89 25.42
CA CYS A 54 3.63 16.02 26.58
C CYS A 54 2.54 16.33 27.61
N GLY A 55 1.58 15.43 27.74
CA GLY A 55 0.48 15.54 28.70
C GLY A 55 0.50 14.41 29.73
N PHE A 56 -0.25 14.45 30.82
CA PHE A 56 -0.89 15.65 31.36
C PHE A 56 -0.26 16.03 32.69
N SER A 57 0.01 17.32 32.85
CA SER A 57 0.23 17.95 34.15
C SER A 57 -1.09 18.49 34.71
N TYR A 58 -1.16 18.72 36.03
CA TYR A 58 -2.40 19.09 36.71
C TYR A 58 -2.23 20.38 37.51
N ILE A 59 -3.35 20.95 37.97
CA ILE A 59 -3.36 22.13 38.85
C ILE A 59 -3.52 21.66 40.28
N ASN A 60 -2.59 22.06 41.16
CA ASN A 60 -2.70 21.76 42.58
C ASN A 60 -3.89 22.52 43.19
N TYR A 61 -4.76 21.83 43.91
CA TYR A 61 -6.00 22.42 44.44
C TYR A 61 -5.80 23.48 45.53
N SER A 62 -4.68 23.45 46.26
CA SER A 62 -4.41 24.40 47.35
C SER A 62 -3.54 25.56 46.92
N THR A 63 -2.56 25.33 46.05
CA THR A 63 -1.60 26.37 45.61
C THR A 63 -1.94 26.97 44.25
N TYR A 64 -2.79 26.32 43.46
CA TYR A 64 -3.11 26.66 42.07
C TYR A 64 -1.88 26.70 41.14
N GLN A 65 -0.80 26.03 41.53
CA GLN A 65 0.40 25.88 40.73
C GLN A 65 0.35 24.61 39.88
N ILE A 66 1.14 24.56 38.81
CA ILE A 66 1.35 23.32 38.05
C ILE A 66 1.97 22.26 38.94
N HIS A 67 1.37 21.08 38.92
CA HIS A 67 1.79 19.90 39.64
C HIS A 67 1.99 18.74 38.66
N ILE A 68 3.18 18.14 38.74
CA ILE A 68 3.52 16.90 38.07
C ILE A 68 3.81 15.88 39.17
N ASN A 69 3.20 14.70 39.07
CA ASN A 69 3.44 13.63 40.02
C ASN A 69 4.92 13.21 39.96
N SER A 70 5.57 13.03 41.12
CA SER A 70 6.98 12.67 41.22
C SER A 70 7.33 11.40 40.42
N SER A 71 6.42 10.42 40.38
CA SER A 71 6.58 9.20 39.57
C SER A 71 6.71 9.46 38.06
N LYS A 72 6.18 10.59 37.58
CA LYS A 72 6.15 10.98 36.16
C LYS A 72 7.15 12.08 35.82
N GLU A 73 7.80 12.68 36.81
CA GLU A 73 8.68 13.84 36.64
C GLU A 73 9.83 13.57 35.65
N LEU A 74 10.35 12.34 35.63
CA LEU A 74 11.38 11.94 34.68
C LEU A 74 10.90 12.05 33.23
N HIS A 75 9.64 11.69 32.94
CA HIS A 75 9.09 11.81 31.60
C HIS A 75 9.05 13.27 31.15
N PHE A 76 8.54 14.17 31.99
CA PHE A 76 8.44 15.60 31.64
C PHE A 76 9.83 16.26 31.50
N SER A 77 10.76 15.97 32.41
CA SER A 77 12.09 16.58 32.40
C SER A 77 12.98 16.12 31.24
N THR A 78 12.80 14.88 30.77
CA THR A 78 13.62 14.31 29.67
C THR A 78 12.93 14.36 28.31
N PHE A 79 11.63 14.68 28.24
CA PHE A 79 10.82 14.61 27.02
C PHE A 79 11.47 15.37 25.86
N THR A 80 11.74 16.66 26.08
CA THR A 80 12.25 17.56 25.05
C THR A 80 13.62 17.12 24.53
N GLY A 81 14.51 16.71 25.43
CA GLY A 81 15.83 16.21 25.05
C GLY A 81 15.72 14.96 24.18
N THR A 82 14.88 14.01 24.61
CA THR A 82 14.71 12.71 23.97
C THR A 82 14.15 12.84 22.55
N VAL A 83 13.04 13.58 22.37
CA VAL A 83 12.40 13.68 21.05
C VAL A 83 13.24 14.50 20.06
N ARG A 84 14.09 15.40 20.54
CA ARG A 84 14.99 16.21 19.71
C ARG A 84 16.22 15.45 19.22
N VAL A 85 16.55 14.30 19.80
CA VAL A 85 17.60 13.41 19.26
C VAL A 85 17.26 13.01 17.81
N LYS A 86 15.99 12.68 17.56
CA LYS A 86 15.50 12.26 16.22
C LYS A 86 15.05 13.44 15.34
N ASN A 87 14.53 14.52 15.94
CA ASN A 87 14.13 15.73 15.20
C ASN A 87 14.52 17.00 15.98
N PRO A 88 15.70 17.57 15.72
CA PRO A 88 16.19 18.76 16.42
C PRO A 88 15.29 20.00 16.27
N SER A 89 14.43 20.03 15.25
CA SER A 89 13.55 21.16 14.94
C SER A 89 12.17 21.09 15.61
N VAL A 90 11.82 19.94 16.22
CA VAL A 90 10.48 19.73 16.79
C VAL A 90 10.22 20.69 17.95
N LYS A 91 9.02 21.28 17.95
CA LYS A 91 8.52 22.09 19.05
C LYS A 91 7.82 21.21 20.07
N THR A 92 8.12 21.43 21.34
CA THR A 92 7.57 20.62 22.44
C THR A 92 6.67 21.48 23.32
N LEU A 93 5.52 20.95 23.71
CA LEU A 93 4.56 21.66 24.56
C LEU A 93 4.27 20.86 25.81
N LEU A 94 4.19 21.56 26.94
CA LEU A 94 3.68 21.03 28.19
C LEU A 94 2.15 21.17 28.19
N SER A 95 1.43 20.05 28.24
CA SER A 95 -0.04 20.07 28.35
C SER A 95 -0.51 20.02 29.80
N ILE A 96 -1.45 20.89 30.11
CA ILE A 96 -2.07 21.05 31.42
C ILE A 96 -3.53 20.63 31.30
N SER A 97 -3.92 19.59 32.03
CA SER A 97 -5.30 19.08 32.03
C SER A 97 -6.15 19.79 33.08
N ALA A 98 -7.27 20.33 32.61
CA ALA A 98 -8.37 20.85 33.40
C ALA A 98 -9.68 20.12 33.05
N ARG A 99 -9.59 18.79 32.89
CA ARG A 99 -10.72 17.91 32.57
C ARG A 99 -11.17 17.11 33.80
N ARG A 100 -12.43 16.65 33.79
CA ARG A 100 -13.04 15.78 34.81
C ARG A 100 -12.76 16.32 36.23
N GLU A 101 -12.01 15.57 37.05
CA GLU A 101 -11.70 15.89 38.45
C GLU A 101 -10.96 17.21 38.65
N GLY A 102 -10.21 17.69 37.64
CA GLY A 102 -9.47 18.97 37.73
C GLY A 102 -10.33 20.21 37.46
N LEU A 103 -11.57 20.03 36.99
CA LEU A 103 -12.44 21.13 36.55
C LEU A 103 -12.87 22.08 37.69
N PRO A 104 -13.24 21.62 38.91
CA PRO A 104 -13.57 22.52 40.02
C PRO A 104 -12.38 23.39 40.42
N THR A 105 -11.18 22.80 40.51
CA THR A 105 -9.94 23.53 40.80
C THR A 105 -9.64 24.58 39.72
N PHE A 106 -9.80 24.22 38.45
CA PHE A 106 -9.62 25.16 37.35
C PHE A 106 -10.62 26.31 37.40
N SER A 107 -11.90 26.04 37.67
CA SER A 107 -12.93 27.08 37.81
C SER A 107 -12.61 28.06 38.94
N SER A 108 -12.17 27.54 40.11
CA SER A 108 -11.69 28.39 41.20
C SER A 108 -10.46 29.21 40.81
N MET A 109 -9.50 28.60 40.10
CA MET A 109 -8.27 29.25 39.64
C MET A 109 -8.56 30.46 38.74
N ILE A 110 -9.47 30.32 37.77
CA ILE A 110 -9.77 31.42 36.83
C ILE A 110 -10.54 32.57 37.49
N ASN A 111 -11.32 32.29 38.54
CA ASN A 111 -12.20 33.27 39.18
C ASN A 111 -11.49 34.24 40.13
N GLN A 112 -10.23 33.99 40.51
CA GLN A 112 -9.46 34.89 41.38
C GLN A 112 -8.14 35.32 40.74
N SER A 113 -7.88 36.63 40.70
CA SER A 113 -6.67 37.19 40.08
C SER A 113 -5.36 36.69 40.71
N SER A 114 -5.34 36.50 42.04
CA SER A 114 -4.20 35.91 42.75
C SER A 114 -3.90 34.48 42.29
N TYR A 115 -4.93 33.66 42.11
CA TYR A 115 -4.79 32.26 41.69
C TYR A 115 -4.37 32.15 40.22
N ARG A 116 -4.95 32.98 39.33
CA ARG A 116 -4.49 33.11 37.95
C ARG A 116 -3.01 33.45 37.87
N LYS A 117 -2.56 34.40 38.69
CA LYS A 117 -1.14 34.79 38.75
C LYS A 117 -0.24 33.63 39.19
N SER A 118 -0.62 32.87 40.21
CA SER A 118 0.11 31.68 40.67
C SER A 118 0.19 30.59 39.59
N PHE A 119 -0.92 30.34 38.90
CA PHE A 119 -0.99 29.40 37.77
C PHE A 119 -0.09 29.84 36.60
N ILE A 120 -0.20 31.09 36.18
CA ILE A 120 0.58 31.65 35.06
C ILE A 120 2.08 31.60 35.37
N GLN A 121 2.49 32.00 36.58
CA GLN A 121 3.90 32.00 36.97
C GLN A 121 4.47 30.58 37.03
N SER A 122 3.75 29.66 37.66
CA SER A 122 4.21 28.26 37.78
C SER A 122 4.23 27.52 36.43
N SER A 123 3.29 27.79 35.52
CA SER A 123 3.28 27.18 34.19
C SER A 123 4.47 27.63 33.34
N ILE A 124 4.76 28.94 33.32
CA ILE A 124 5.95 29.47 32.65
C ILE A 124 7.22 28.88 33.26
N TYR A 125 7.33 28.89 34.59
CA TYR A 125 8.49 28.31 35.29
C TYR A 125 8.72 26.85 34.93
N THR A 126 7.67 26.03 34.99
CA THR A 126 7.74 24.59 34.69
C THR A 126 8.12 24.33 33.23
N ALA A 127 7.50 25.04 32.28
CA ALA A 127 7.87 24.92 30.87
C ALA A 127 9.35 25.27 30.63
N ARG A 128 9.86 26.32 31.29
CA ARG A 128 11.28 26.72 31.17
C ARG A 128 12.23 25.73 31.82
N ILE A 129 11.88 25.15 32.97
CA ILE A 129 12.76 24.25 33.71
C ILE A 129 12.97 22.92 32.98
N TYR A 130 11.91 22.40 32.35
CA TYR A 130 11.96 21.16 31.56
C TYR A 130 12.19 21.40 30.05
N GLY A 131 12.48 22.64 29.67
CA GLY A 131 12.94 22.99 28.33
C GLY A 131 11.87 22.99 27.23
N PHE A 132 10.58 23.02 27.57
CA PHE A 132 9.48 23.08 26.61
C PHE A 132 9.46 24.41 25.83
N ASP A 133 8.99 24.35 24.58
CA ASP A 133 8.82 25.52 23.70
C ASP A 133 7.46 26.20 23.86
N GLY A 134 6.50 25.55 24.53
CA GLY A 134 5.15 26.04 24.65
C GLY A 134 4.34 25.39 25.77
N LEU A 135 3.16 25.95 25.95
CA LEU A 135 2.15 25.56 26.92
C LEU A 135 0.87 25.24 26.16
N ASP A 136 0.27 24.11 26.51
CA ASP A 136 -1.03 23.67 26.02
C ASP A 136 -2.01 23.59 27.21
N LEU A 137 -3.20 24.15 27.04
CA LEU A 137 -4.28 24.05 28.03
C LEU A 137 -5.41 23.19 27.45
N SER A 138 -5.68 22.07 28.12
CA SER A 138 -6.72 21.13 27.74
C SER A 138 -7.91 21.21 28.70
N VAL A 139 -8.99 21.86 28.26
CA VAL A 139 -10.18 22.14 29.08
C VAL A 139 -11.39 21.41 28.47
N GLY A 140 -12.14 20.71 29.31
CA GLY A 140 -13.36 20.01 28.89
C GLY A 140 -14.57 20.94 28.76
N PRO A 141 -15.62 20.55 28.01
CA PRO A 141 -16.86 21.31 27.94
C PRO A 141 -17.55 21.31 29.31
N SER A 142 -17.82 22.49 29.88
CA SER A 142 -18.65 22.61 31.09
C SER A 142 -19.32 23.97 31.19
N ILE A 143 -20.61 23.93 31.58
CA ILE A 143 -21.43 25.09 31.96
C ILE A 143 -20.89 25.84 33.18
N SER A 144 -19.96 25.25 33.95
CA SER A 144 -19.41 25.82 35.18
C SER A 144 -18.20 26.73 34.98
N ILE A 145 -17.73 26.92 33.74
CA ILE A 145 -16.58 27.77 33.44
C ILE A 145 -17.07 29.17 33.08
N ASN A 146 -16.59 30.19 33.79
CA ASN A 146 -16.84 31.58 33.44
C ASN A 146 -15.97 31.99 32.24
N MET A 147 -16.59 32.14 31.06
CA MET A 147 -15.89 32.44 29.80
C MET A 147 -15.19 33.82 29.81
N ILE A 148 -15.71 34.80 30.55
CA ILE A 148 -15.09 36.13 30.69
C ILE A 148 -13.76 36.00 31.47
N ASN A 149 -13.79 35.23 32.56
CA ASN A 149 -12.60 34.98 33.37
C ASN A 149 -11.58 34.10 32.65
N LEU A 150 -12.04 33.17 31.81
CA LEU A 150 -11.17 32.40 30.92
C LEU A 150 -10.48 33.29 29.88
N GLY A 151 -11.20 34.22 29.27
CA GLY A 151 -10.61 35.24 28.38
C GLY A 151 -9.57 36.10 29.10
N THR A 152 -9.91 36.56 30.31
CA THR A 152 -8.99 37.32 31.18
C THR A 152 -7.71 36.54 31.50
N LEU A 153 -7.82 35.24 31.80
CA LEU A 153 -6.66 34.37 32.01
C LEU A 153 -5.75 34.35 30.77
N PHE A 154 -6.31 34.18 29.56
CA PHE A 154 -5.52 34.12 28.33
C PHE A 154 -4.79 35.43 28.04
N ASP A 155 -5.41 36.58 28.30
CA ASP A 155 -4.77 37.89 28.13
C ASP A 155 -3.63 38.08 29.13
N GLU A 156 -3.87 37.80 30.41
CA GLU A 156 -2.84 37.86 31.46
C GLU A 156 -1.67 36.90 31.16
N TRP A 157 -1.97 35.68 30.70
CA TRP A 157 -0.96 34.67 30.38
C TRP A 157 -0.08 35.08 29.20
N ARG A 158 -0.67 35.67 28.15
CA ARG A 158 0.07 36.19 26.99
C ARG A 158 1.01 37.33 27.37
N VAL A 159 0.56 38.24 28.24
CA VAL A 159 1.37 39.35 28.76
C VAL A 159 2.55 38.80 29.59
N ALA A 160 2.29 37.83 30.46
CA ALA A 160 3.32 37.21 31.28
C ALA A 160 4.38 36.48 30.43
N ILE A 161 3.96 35.71 29.42
CA ILE A 161 4.86 35.02 28.48
C ILE A 161 5.74 36.03 27.71
N ALA A 162 5.16 37.15 27.26
CA ALA A 162 5.92 38.20 26.58
C ALA A 162 6.94 38.86 27.52
N SER A 163 6.56 39.09 28.77
CA SER A 163 7.44 39.64 29.81
C SER A 163 8.59 38.68 30.15
N ASP A 164 8.32 37.38 30.31
CA ASP A 164 9.31 36.34 30.54
C ASP A 164 10.35 36.26 29.40
N SER A 165 9.89 36.25 28.15
CA SER A 165 10.78 36.24 26.98
C SER A 165 11.69 37.46 26.94
N LYS A 166 11.14 38.65 27.20
CA LYS A 166 11.93 39.89 27.25
C LYS A 166 12.95 39.91 28.38
N LYS A 167 12.61 39.38 29.56
CA LYS A 167 13.49 39.35 30.74
C LYS A 167 14.58 38.29 30.66
N SER A 168 14.24 37.10 30.14
CA SER A 168 15.17 35.96 30.09
C SER A 168 16.04 35.93 28.84
N GLY A 169 15.69 36.68 27.79
CA GLY A 169 16.31 36.59 26.47
C GLY A 169 15.96 35.30 25.71
N LYS A 170 15.11 34.42 26.27
CA LYS A 170 14.67 33.17 25.64
C LYS A 170 13.52 33.43 24.65
N SER A 171 13.35 32.52 23.69
CA SER A 171 12.22 32.54 22.77
C SER A 171 10.89 32.57 23.50
N LYS A 172 9.92 33.32 22.96
CA LYS A 172 8.57 33.39 23.50
C LYS A 172 7.93 32.00 23.49
N LEU A 173 7.33 31.57 24.61
CA LEU A 173 6.59 30.32 24.68
C LEU A 173 5.37 30.37 23.77
N LEU A 174 5.11 29.29 23.04
CA LEU A 174 3.85 29.10 22.34
C LEU A 174 2.72 28.91 23.37
N LEU A 175 1.56 29.49 23.11
CA LEU A 175 0.38 29.27 23.91
C LEU A 175 -0.72 28.69 23.03
N VAL A 176 -1.05 27.43 23.30
CA VAL A 176 -2.05 26.64 22.56
C VAL A 176 -3.18 26.31 23.52
N GLY A 177 -4.42 26.42 23.04
CA GLY A 177 -5.60 25.97 23.76
C GLY A 177 -6.23 24.84 23.00
N TYR A 178 -6.39 23.69 23.64
CA TYR A 178 -7.20 22.59 23.12
C TYR A 178 -8.61 22.73 23.68
N ILE A 179 -9.43 23.53 22.97
CA ILE A 179 -10.82 23.80 23.33
C ILE A 179 -11.71 22.85 22.51
N SER A 180 -12.35 21.90 23.20
CA SER A 180 -13.26 20.89 22.65
C SER A 180 -12.59 19.82 21.78
N LEU A 181 -12.77 18.55 22.19
CA LEU A 181 -12.38 17.39 21.39
C LEU A 181 -13.25 17.36 20.12
N HIS A 182 -12.62 17.35 18.95
CA HIS A 182 -13.33 17.26 17.67
C HIS A 182 -13.69 15.80 17.32
N TYR A 183 -13.88 15.00 18.36
CA TYR A 183 -14.13 13.57 18.37
C TYR A 183 -14.67 13.19 19.76
N ASP A 184 -15.09 11.94 19.90
CA ASP A 184 -15.84 11.40 21.04
C ASP A 184 -17.26 11.99 21.15
N TYR A 185 -17.88 12.32 20.00
CA TYR A 185 -19.24 12.86 19.92
C TYR A 185 -20.31 11.91 20.46
N HIS A 186 -20.10 10.61 20.26
CA HIS A 186 -20.97 9.54 20.75
C HIS A 186 -20.07 8.46 21.33
N VAL A 187 -20.28 8.12 22.60
CA VAL A 187 -19.49 7.13 23.35
C VAL A 187 -20.42 6.17 24.09
N PRO A 188 -20.07 4.88 24.18
CA PRO A 188 -20.96 3.84 24.70
C PRO A 188 -21.19 3.90 26.20
N ALA A 189 -20.34 4.65 26.92
CA ALA A 189 -20.56 4.91 28.34
C ALA A 189 -21.67 5.95 28.60
N GLU A 190 -22.06 6.74 27.58
CA GLU A 190 -23.01 7.86 27.74
C GLU A 190 -24.32 7.65 26.95
N PHE A 191 -24.28 6.90 25.85
CA PHE A 191 -25.44 6.67 24.99
C PHE A 191 -25.81 5.18 24.92
N ASP A 192 -27.09 4.90 24.74
CA ASP A 192 -27.68 3.56 24.56
C ASP A 192 -27.95 3.23 23.09
N PHE A 193 -27.27 3.91 22.16
CA PHE A 193 -27.34 3.66 20.73
C PHE A 193 -25.98 3.86 20.05
N THR A 194 -25.67 3.07 19.02
CA THR A 194 -24.40 3.19 18.29
C THR A 194 -24.25 4.55 17.63
N GLY A 195 -23.08 5.16 17.76
CA GLY A 195 -22.88 6.50 17.22
C GLY A 195 -21.50 6.75 16.66
N ALA A 196 -21.45 7.64 15.66
CA ALA A 196 -20.24 8.10 15.02
C ALA A 196 -19.43 9.01 15.98
N HIS A 197 -18.33 8.50 16.53
CA HIS A 197 -17.56 9.21 17.58
C HIS A 197 -16.71 10.34 16.99
N ALA A 198 -16.23 10.21 15.76
CA ALA A 198 -15.33 11.17 15.13
C ALA A 198 -15.78 11.56 13.71
N ALA A 199 -17.07 11.74 13.51
CA ALA A 199 -17.63 12.03 12.19
C ALA A 199 -17.09 13.33 11.60
N LEU A 200 -16.54 13.29 10.38
CA LEU A 200 -16.21 14.53 9.65
C LEU A 200 -17.48 15.25 9.21
N TYR A 201 -18.41 14.50 8.62
CA TYR A 201 -19.72 14.97 8.18
C TYR A 201 -20.81 14.12 8.83
N GLY A 202 -22.04 14.63 8.87
CA GLY A 202 -23.18 13.89 9.37
C GLY A 202 -24.50 14.59 9.03
N PRO A 203 -25.64 13.91 9.20
CA PRO A 203 -26.95 14.54 9.09
C PRO A 203 -27.11 15.65 10.14
N SER A 204 -27.98 16.63 9.89
CA SER A 204 -28.09 17.87 10.69
C SER A 204 -28.42 17.67 12.17
N ASN A 205 -28.95 16.51 12.55
CA ASN A 205 -29.24 16.13 13.94
C ASN A 205 -28.07 15.44 14.66
N TRP A 206 -26.95 15.16 13.97
CA TRP A 206 -25.76 14.53 14.54
C TRP A 206 -24.59 15.53 14.62
N VAL A 207 -23.92 15.54 15.77
CA VAL A 207 -22.71 16.34 15.96
C VAL A 207 -21.58 15.80 15.08
N ASN A 208 -20.90 16.69 14.34
CA ASN A 208 -19.81 16.34 13.43
C ASN A 208 -18.76 17.47 13.35
N THR A 209 -17.57 17.15 12.87
CA THR A 209 -16.42 18.05 12.86
C THR A 209 -16.59 19.26 11.93
N ASP A 210 -17.22 19.08 10.77
CA ASP A 210 -17.41 20.16 9.79
C ASP A 210 -18.32 21.28 10.32
N GLU A 211 -19.43 20.93 10.97
CA GLU A 211 -20.32 21.93 11.59
C GLU A 211 -19.63 22.68 12.74
N TRP A 212 -18.85 21.99 13.57
CA TRP A 212 -18.04 22.63 14.62
C TRP A 212 -17.03 23.64 14.06
N ILE A 213 -16.34 23.28 12.98
CA ILE A 213 -15.38 24.18 12.34
C ILE A 213 -16.10 25.41 11.77
N LYS A 214 -17.23 25.21 11.09
CA LYS A 214 -18.07 26.31 10.60
C LYS A 214 -18.57 27.22 11.72
N GLU A 215 -18.91 26.68 12.89
CA GLU A 215 -19.29 27.48 14.06
C GLU A 215 -18.16 28.39 14.54
N TRP A 216 -16.94 27.86 14.68
CA TRP A 216 -15.77 28.67 15.06
C TRP A 216 -15.47 29.78 14.05
N LEU A 217 -15.57 29.45 12.75
CA LEU A 217 -15.37 30.43 11.68
C LEU A 217 -16.46 31.51 11.68
N ARG A 218 -17.74 31.14 11.87
CA ARG A 218 -18.86 32.09 12.04
C ARG A 218 -18.69 32.97 13.28
N GLY A 219 -18.11 32.42 14.34
CA GLY A 219 -17.73 33.15 15.56
C GLY A 219 -16.53 34.10 15.39
N GLY A 220 -15.92 34.17 14.21
CA GLY A 220 -14.84 35.09 13.88
C GLY A 220 -13.42 34.57 14.15
N LEU A 221 -13.25 33.29 14.47
CA LEU A 221 -11.91 32.69 14.59
C LEU A 221 -11.34 32.44 13.18
N SER A 222 -10.07 32.82 12.96
CA SER A 222 -9.38 32.54 11.69
C SER A 222 -9.14 31.05 11.52
N ALA A 223 -9.36 30.52 10.32
CA ALA A 223 -8.96 29.16 9.93
C ALA A 223 -7.47 28.90 10.21
N SER A 224 -6.62 29.92 10.04
CA SER A 224 -5.18 29.86 10.33
C SER A 224 -4.82 29.75 11.82
N LYS A 225 -5.80 29.66 12.72
CA LYS A 225 -5.63 29.34 14.14
C LYS A 225 -6.25 28.01 14.56
N LEU A 226 -6.85 27.28 13.62
CA LEU A 226 -7.54 26.02 13.85
C LEU A 226 -6.67 24.85 13.38
N VAL A 227 -6.59 23.80 14.20
CA VAL A 227 -5.99 22.52 13.83
C VAL A 227 -7.06 21.43 13.94
N LEU A 228 -7.08 20.53 12.96
CA LEU A 228 -8.02 19.42 12.96
C LEU A 228 -7.61 18.35 13.99
N GLY A 229 -8.52 17.97 14.89
CA GLY A 229 -8.30 16.86 15.83
C GLY A 229 -8.50 15.51 15.14
N LEU A 230 -7.55 14.58 15.33
CA LEU A 230 -7.63 13.21 14.79
C LEU A 230 -7.50 12.19 15.94
N PRO A 231 -8.55 11.41 16.24
CA PRO A 231 -8.48 10.35 17.22
C PRO A 231 -7.84 9.12 16.59
N TYR A 232 -6.78 8.60 17.21
CA TYR A 232 -6.20 7.32 16.84
C TYR A 232 -6.82 6.18 17.63
N HIS A 233 -8.04 6.38 18.12
CA HIS A 233 -8.86 5.39 18.80
C HIS A 233 -10.24 5.34 18.17
N GLY A 234 -11.02 4.34 18.56
CA GLY A 234 -12.42 4.17 18.23
C GLY A 234 -13.19 3.66 19.45
N TYR A 235 -14.48 3.37 19.24
CA TYR A 235 -15.35 2.83 20.28
C TYR A 235 -16.05 1.55 19.82
N ALA A 236 -16.04 0.57 20.72
CA ALA A 236 -16.78 -0.67 20.60
C ALA A 236 -18.06 -0.60 21.46
N TRP A 237 -19.14 -1.07 20.88
CA TRP A 237 -20.51 -1.07 21.40
C TRP A 237 -21.04 -2.48 21.39
N THR A 238 -21.95 -2.78 22.33
CA THR A 238 -22.69 -4.05 22.37
C THR A 238 -24.10 -3.81 21.85
N LEU A 239 -24.39 -4.22 20.62
CA LEU A 239 -25.72 -4.15 20.01
C LEU A 239 -26.73 -4.99 20.80
N VAL A 240 -27.93 -4.45 20.99
CA VAL A 240 -29.08 -5.21 21.54
C VAL A 240 -29.50 -6.29 20.54
N ASN A 241 -29.52 -5.95 19.25
CA ASN A 241 -29.87 -6.86 18.16
C ASN A 241 -28.77 -6.82 17.08
N PRO A 242 -28.00 -7.91 16.86
CA PRO A 242 -26.96 -7.98 15.82
C PRO A 242 -27.43 -7.67 14.39
N ASN A 243 -28.73 -7.90 14.10
CA ASN A 243 -29.31 -7.63 12.79
C ASN A 243 -29.62 -6.14 12.56
N GLU A 244 -29.64 -5.34 13.64
CA GLU A 244 -29.79 -3.89 13.61
C GLU A 244 -28.43 -3.27 13.90
N ASN A 245 -27.65 -2.99 12.84
CA ASN A 245 -26.24 -2.60 12.97
C ASN A 245 -25.89 -1.29 12.23
N ALA A 246 -26.90 -0.53 11.83
CA ALA A 246 -26.73 0.83 11.34
C ALA A 246 -26.22 1.76 12.45
N ILE A 247 -25.68 2.93 12.06
CA ILE A 247 -25.46 4.02 13.01
C ILE A 247 -26.83 4.44 13.57
N GLY A 248 -26.94 4.56 14.90
CA GLY A 248 -28.18 4.81 15.62
C GLY A 248 -28.90 3.55 16.09
N ALA A 249 -28.32 2.36 15.91
CA ALA A 249 -28.91 1.12 16.37
C ALA A 249 -28.89 1.00 17.91
N PRO A 250 -29.91 0.41 18.55
CA PRO A 250 -29.94 0.22 19.99
C PRO A 250 -28.74 -0.59 20.51
N SER A 251 -28.12 -0.10 21.60
CA SER A 251 -26.96 -0.69 22.26
C SER A 251 -27.24 -0.93 23.75
N SER A 252 -26.74 -2.02 24.29
CA SER A 252 -26.76 -2.30 25.73
C SER A 252 -25.57 -1.67 26.48
N GLY A 253 -24.71 -0.92 25.79
CA GLY A 253 -23.59 -0.17 26.37
C GLY A 253 -22.22 -0.50 25.75
N PRO A 254 -21.13 -0.32 26.52
CA PRO A 254 -19.76 -0.62 26.08
C PRO A 254 -19.56 -2.05 25.58
N GLY A 255 -18.80 -2.20 24.50
CA GLY A 255 -18.33 -3.49 23.99
C GLY A 255 -16.81 -3.60 24.13
N VAL A 256 -16.30 -4.83 24.28
CA VAL A 256 -14.86 -5.17 24.39
C VAL A 256 -14.18 -4.64 25.66
N THR A 257 -14.14 -3.33 25.89
CA THR A 257 -13.54 -2.69 27.08
C THR A 257 -14.61 -2.06 27.96
N SER A 258 -14.28 -1.73 29.21
CA SER A 258 -15.24 -1.24 30.21
C SER A 258 -15.93 0.07 29.82
N ASP A 259 -15.27 0.91 29.01
CA ASP A 259 -15.81 2.17 28.47
C ASP A 259 -15.96 2.14 26.94
N GLY A 260 -15.68 0.97 26.33
CA GLY A 260 -15.73 0.73 24.90
C GLY A 260 -14.57 1.33 24.12
N SER A 261 -13.68 2.12 24.72
CA SER A 261 -12.57 2.74 24.00
C SER A 261 -11.52 1.71 23.56
N MET A 262 -11.01 1.87 22.35
CA MET A 262 -9.97 1.01 21.78
C MET A 262 -9.00 1.80 20.90
N GLY A 263 -7.68 1.67 21.12
CA GLY A 263 -6.67 2.26 20.23
C GLY A 263 -6.66 1.59 18.85
N TYR A 264 -6.32 2.33 17.78
CA TYR A 264 -6.32 1.83 16.40
C TYR A 264 -5.52 0.54 16.21
N LYS A 265 -4.33 0.43 16.83
CA LYS A 265 -3.53 -0.80 16.82
C LYS A 265 -4.30 -2.00 17.41
N ASN A 266 -5.04 -1.79 18.50
CA ASN A 266 -5.83 -2.83 19.16
C ASN A 266 -7.07 -3.18 18.34
N ILE A 267 -7.73 -2.19 17.72
CA ILE A 267 -8.84 -2.41 16.80
C ILE A 267 -8.38 -3.24 15.60
N LYS A 268 -7.23 -2.91 15.00
CA LYS A 268 -6.68 -3.67 13.87
C LYS A 268 -6.38 -5.12 14.27
N SER A 269 -5.75 -5.34 15.42
CA SER A 269 -5.51 -6.69 15.96
C SER A 269 -6.80 -7.44 16.30
N PHE A 270 -7.82 -6.75 16.81
CA PHE A 270 -9.14 -7.31 17.10
C PHE A 270 -9.83 -7.79 15.81
N ILE A 271 -9.90 -6.94 14.78
CA ILE A 271 -10.50 -7.29 13.48
C ILE A 271 -9.74 -8.45 12.82
N LYS A 272 -8.40 -8.43 12.86
CA LYS A 272 -7.56 -9.53 12.35
C LYS A 272 -7.88 -10.88 13.02
N GLY A 273 -8.31 -10.86 14.28
CA GLY A 273 -8.77 -12.03 15.03
C GLY A 273 -9.92 -12.81 14.38
N TYR A 274 -10.73 -12.16 13.53
CA TYR A 274 -11.89 -12.79 12.87
C TYR A 274 -11.61 -13.28 11.43
N GLY A 275 -10.34 -13.24 11.00
CA GLY A 275 -9.91 -13.74 9.69
C GLY A 275 -10.14 -12.78 8.50
N TYR A 276 -9.68 -13.18 7.32
CA TYR A 276 -9.61 -12.36 6.10
C TYR A 276 -10.97 -11.95 5.49
N GLY A 277 -12.10 -12.49 5.98
CA GLY A 277 -13.46 -12.12 5.56
C GLY A 277 -14.09 -11.01 6.39
N ALA A 278 -13.54 -10.74 7.58
CA ALA A 278 -14.04 -9.71 8.50
C ALA A 278 -13.51 -8.33 8.06
N ALA A 279 -14.23 -7.67 7.16
CA ALA A 279 -13.85 -6.37 6.63
C ALA A 279 -14.59 -5.25 7.33
N ALA A 280 -13.86 -4.29 7.89
CA ALA A 280 -14.42 -3.02 8.28
C ALA A 280 -14.80 -2.21 7.03
N VAL A 281 -16.03 -1.74 6.98
CA VAL A 281 -16.62 -1.01 5.86
C VAL A 281 -16.35 0.49 6.04
N TYR A 282 -15.80 1.12 5.01
CA TYR A 282 -15.64 2.57 4.98
C TYR A 282 -16.99 3.24 4.75
N ASN A 283 -17.38 4.10 5.67
CA ASN A 283 -18.60 4.90 5.57
C ASN A 283 -18.24 6.30 5.08
N SER A 284 -18.50 6.57 3.80
CA SER A 284 -18.19 7.86 3.17
C SER A 284 -19.05 9.02 3.68
N THR A 285 -20.24 8.74 4.24
CA THR A 285 -21.12 9.77 4.81
C THR A 285 -20.51 10.39 6.05
N TYR A 286 -19.89 9.57 6.92
CA TYR A 286 -19.29 10.03 8.17
C TYR A 286 -17.77 10.13 8.14
N VAL A 287 -17.13 9.60 7.09
CA VAL A 287 -15.67 9.58 6.88
C VAL A 287 -14.96 8.81 8.02
N MET A 288 -15.40 7.57 8.23
CA MET A 288 -14.87 6.65 9.24
C MET A 288 -15.08 5.20 8.80
N LYS A 289 -14.43 4.25 9.46
CA LYS A 289 -14.71 2.82 9.31
C LYS A 289 -15.64 2.30 10.38
N LEU A 290 -16.45 1.33 9.96
CA LEU A 290 -17.38 0.59 10.79
C LEU A 290 -17.07 -0.89 10.67
N PHE A 291 -16.97 -1.58 11.79
CA PHE A 291 -16.78 -3.02 11.87
C PHE A 291 -17.87 -3.61 12.73
N VAL A 292 -18.54 -4.65 12.24
CA VAL A 292 -19.63 -5.32 12.95
C VAL A 292 -19.43 -6.81 12.90
N VAL A 293 -19.44 -7.45 14.06
CA VAL A 293 -19.37 -8.91 14.19
C VAL A 293 -20.19 -9.37 15.39
N GLY A 294 -21.16 -10.25 15.15
CA GLY A 294 -22.15 -10.59 16.17
C GLY A 294 -22.81 -9.34 16.76
N SER A 295 -22.84 -9.22 18.08
CA SER A 295 -23.31 -8.02 18.78
C SER A 295 -22.24 -6.93 18.93
N THR A 296 -20.99 -7.16 18.53
CA THR A 296 -19.94 -6.15 18.64
C THR A 296 -19.97 -5.21 17.45
N TRP A 297 -20.08 -3.91 17.72
CA TRP A 297 -20.07 -2.85 16.72
C TRP A 297 -18.97 -1.85 17.05
N ILE A 298 -18.04 -1.61 16.13
CA ILE A 298 -16.86 -0.78 16.35
C ILE A 298 -16.77 0.29 15.27
N ASN A 299 -16.57 1.54 15.67
CA ASN A 299 -16.26 2.62 14.75
C ASN A 299 -14.92 3.30 15.07
N PHE A 300 -14.17 3.66 14.03
CA PHE A 300 -12.82 4.20 14.14
C PHE A 300 -12.35 4.89 12.86
N ASP A 301 -11.27 5.66 12.94
CA ASP A 301 -10.58 6.19 11.77
C ASP A 301 -9.45 5.26 11.31
N ASP A 302 -9.41 4.97 10.02
CA ASP A 302 -8.30 4.25 9.38
C ASP A 302 -7.48 5.15 8.44
N VAL A 303 -6.53 4.57 7.71
CA VAL A 303 -5.67 5.30 6.76
C VAL A 303 -6.47 6.10 5.73
N GLU A 304 -7.60 5.57 5.26
CA GLU A 304 -8.46 6.24 4.27
C GLU A 304 -9.20 7.42 4.91
N SER A 305 -9.81 7.22 6.09
CA SER A 305 -10.47 8.27 6.87
C SER A 305 -9.51 9.41 7.23
N ILE A 306 -8.30 9.09 7.70
CA ILE A 306 -7.28 10.08 8.05
C ILE A 306 -6.88 10.90 6.82
N LYS A 307 -6.68 10.27 5.66
CA LYS A 307 -6.35 10.99 4.42
C LYS A 307 -7.47 11.95 4.00
N ALA A 308 -8.72 11.51 4.06
CA ALA A 308 -9.87 12.34 3.72
C ALA A 308 -9.98 13.55 4.67
N LYS A 309 -9.80 13.35 5.97
CA LYS A 309 -9.79 14.41 6.98
C LYS A 309 -8.64 15.40 6.79
N ILE A 310 -7.46 14.94 6.41
CA ILE A 310 -6.34 15.83 6.07
C ILE A 310 -6.61 16.65 4.80
N SER A 311 -7.24 16.05 3.78
CA SER A 311 -7.67 16.80 2.59
C SER A 311 -8.65 17.90 2.97
N TYR A 312 -9.65 17.58 3.79
CA TYR A 312 -10.59 18.56 4.32
C TYR A 312 -9.89 19.72 5.06
N ALA A 313 -8.92 19.42 5.94
CA ALA A 313 -8.18 20.45 6.67
C ALA A 313 -7.43 21.41 5.73
N LYS A 314 -6.84 20.87 4.65
CA LYS A 314 -6.15 21.69 3.63
C LYS A 314 -7.12 22.52 2.82
N GLU A 315 -8.24 21.95 2.38
CA GLU A 315 -9.27 22.63 1.59
C GLU A 315 -9.93 23.77 2.37
N ASN A 316 -10.06 23.62 3.69
CA ASN A 316 -10.58 24.65 4.59
C ASN A 316 -9.52 25.62 5.14
N ASN A 317 -8.29 25.58 4.62
CA ASN A 317 -7.17 26.44 5.03
C ASN A 317 -6.90 26.44 6.55
N LEU A 318 -7.09 25.28 7.19
CA LEU A 318 -6.71 25.09 8.59
C LEU A 318 -5.18 25.13 8.73
N SER A 319 -4.68 25.43 9.93
CA SER A 319 -3.24 25.50 10.21
C SER A 319 -2.56 24.14 10.16
N GLY A 320 -3.31 23.05 10.28
CA GLY A 320 -2.77 21.69 10.35
C GLY A 320 -3.67 20.72 11.09
N TYR A 321 -3.07 19.74 11.74
CA TYR A 321 -3.75 18.71 12.51
C TYR A 321 -3.05 18.38 13.83
N SER A 322 -3.80 17.80 14.77
CA SER A 322 -3.31 17.29 16.05
C SER A 322 -3.89 15.91 16.32
N VAL A 323 -3.03 14.93 16.60
CA VAL A 323 -3.45 13.53 16.81
C VAL A 323 -3.50 13.20 18.31
N PHE A 324 -4.50 12.42 18.73
CA PHE A 324 -4.63 11.90 20.10
C PHE A 324 -4.95 10.39 20.07
N GLN A 325 -4.15 9.50 20.63
CA GLN A 325 -2.78 9.69 21.08
C GLN A 325 -1.81 8.78 20.34
N LEU A 326 -0.53 9.15 20.34
CA LEU A 326 0.49 8.50 19.52
C LEU A 326 0.64 7.00 19.74
N SER A 327 0.45 6.53 20.98
CA SER A 327 0.56 5.12 21.35
C SER A 327 -0.53 4.22 20.79
N ASN A 328 -1.61 4.81 20.25
CA ASN A 328 -2.68 4.06 19.62
C ASN A 328 -2.42 3.78 18.13
N ASP A 329 -1.45 4.46 17.50
CA ASP A 329 -1.09 4.20 16.10
C ASP A 329 -0.47 2.80 15.95
N ASP A 330 -0.69 2.17 14.80
CA ASP A 330 -0.06 0.90 14.44
C ASP A 330 1.20 1.17 13.62
N ASN A 331 2.36 1.16 14.29
CA ASN A 331 3.66 1.40 13.67
C ASN A 331 3.69 2.68 12.81
N TRP A 332 3.12 3.77 13.33
CA TRP A 332 3.07 5.11 12.71
C TRP A 332 2.31 5.18 11.37
N ILE A 333 1.46 4.19 11.06
CA ILE A 333 0.77 4.14 9.76
C ILE A 333 -0.22 5.30 9.60
N LEU A 334 -0.98 5.65 10.63
CA LEU A 334 -1.90 6.78 10.59
C LEU A 334 -1.13 8.10 10.53
N SER A 335 -0.02 8.23 11.29
CA SER A 335 0.83 9.42 11.25
C SER A 335 1.52 9.65 9.92
N ARG A 336 1.98 8.58 9.24
CA ARG A 336 2.53 8.69 7.87
C ARG A 336 1.45 9.07 6.86
N ALA A 337 0.25 8.49 6.99
CA ALA A 337 -0.90 8.85 6.17
C ALA A 337 -1.26 10.32 6.34
N ALA A 338 -1.27 10.82 7.58
CA ALA A 338 -1.58 12.22 7.88
C ALA A 338 -0.53 13.20 7.31
N GLN A 339 0.75 12.81 7.31
CA GLN A 339 1.85 13.57 6.68
C GLN A 339 1.83 13.51 5.14
N GLY A 340 1.08 12.59 4.54
CA GLY A 340 1.18 12.29 3.10
C GLY A 340 2.51 11.64 2.72
N LYS A 341 3.18 10.96 3.66
CA LYS A 341 4.49 10.28 3.51
C LYS A 341 4.36 8.75 3.38
N ASP A 342 3.32 8.28 2.70
CA ASP A 342 3.22 6.85 2.37
C ASP A 342 4.13 6.49 1.17
N GLU A 343 4.69 5.28 1.20
CA GLU A 343 5.34 4.63 0.05
C GLU A 343 4.45 4.64 -1.20
N ASP A 344 3.13 4.63 -0.99
CA ASP A 344 2.10 4.71 -2.02
C ASP A 344 2.04 6.11 -2.69
N GLY A 345 2.36 7.17 -1.94
CA GLY A 345 2.47 8.54 -2.46
C GLY A 345 3.78 8.77 -3.21
N LEU A 346 4.88 8.16 -2.77
CA LEU A 346 6.15 8.17 -3.51
C LEU A 346 6.04 7.38 -4.81
N ASN A 347 5.31 6.25 -4.80
CA ASN A 347 4.97 5.48 -6.00
C ASN A 347 4.01 6.24 -6.91
N LYS A 348 2.97 6.90 -6.40
CA LYS A 348 2.09 7.77 -7.20
C LYS A 348 2.81 8.99 -7.77
N ARG A 349 3.77 9.60 -7.05
CA ARG A 349 4.62 10.69 -7.58
C ARG A 349 5.59 10.18 -8.64
N LYS A 350 6.20 9.01 -8.46
CA LYS A 350 7.03 8.37 -9.49
C LYS A 350 6.20 8.03 -10.72
N VAL A 351 5.00 7.46 -10.55
CA VAL A 351 4.06 7.16 -11.63
C VAL A 351 3.58 8.44 -12.32
N LEU A 352 3.25 9.49 -11.59
CA LEU A 352 2.86 10.79 -12.15
C LEU A 352 4.02 11.43 -12.90
N VAL A 353 5.25 11.38 -12.38
CA VAL A 353 6.46 11.84 -13.08
C VAL A 353 6.69 11.02 -14.35
N ILE A 354 6.51 9.70 -14.29
CA ILE A 354 6.60 8.82 -15.47
C ILE A 354 5.52 9.17 -16.50
N ILE A 355 4.27 9.38 -16.09
CA ILE A 355 3.16 9.78 -16.96
C ILE A 355 3.44 11.15 -17.56
N LEU A 356 3.85 12.15 -16.78
CA LEU A 356 4.15 13.50 -17.24
C LEU A 356 5.35 13.54 -18.19
N VAL A 357 6.40 12.78 -17.91
CA VAL A 357 7.57 12.63 -18.79
C VAL A 357 7.16 11.94 -20.10
N THR A 358 6.31 10.90 -20.03
CA THR A 358 5.79 10.21 -21.21
C THR A 358 4.93 11.14 -22.06
N ILE A 359 4.03 11.90 -21.44
CA ILE A 359 3.20 12.91 -22.10
C ILE A 359 4.08 14.00 -22.73
N ALA A 360 5.08 14.51 -22.02
CA ALA A 360 6.01 15.52 -22.53
C ALA A 360 6.81 15.02 -23.75
N VAL A 361 7.28 13.77 -23.72
CA VAL A 361 7.97 13.14 -24.86
C VAL A 361 7.04 12.98 -26.06
N VAL A 362 5.79 12.59 -25.83
CA VAL A 362 4.76 12.49 -26.90
C VAL A 362 4.47 13.87 -27.51
N PHE A 363 4.32 14.92 -26.70
CA PHE A 363 4.13 16.29 -27.19
C PHE A 363 5.36 16.83 -27.92
N LEU A 364 6.58 16.53 -27.47
CA LEU A 364 7.80 16.91 -28.19
C LEU A 364 7.93 16.17 -29.53
N MET A 365 7.53 14.91 -29.59
CA MET A 365 7.49 14.11 -30.81
C MET A 365 6.42 14.61 -31.80
N LEU A 366 5.20 14.88 -31.32
CA LEU A 366 4.13 15.49 -32.11
C LEU A 366 4.52 16.90 -32.59
N GLY A 367 5.10 17.72 -31.72
CA GLY A 367 5.61 19.05 -32.05
C GLY A 367 6.71 18.99 -33.12
N SER A 368 7.65 18.04 -33.00
CA SER A 368 8.67 17.74 -34.01
C SER A 368 8.05 17.35 -35.35
N ILE A 369 7.08 16.44 -35.36
CA ILE A 369 6.38 15.99 -36.58
C ILE A 369 5.60 17.15 -37.22
N ILE A 370 4.91 17.96 -36.43
CA ILE A 370 4.18 19.15 -36.89
C ILE A 370 5.16 20.19 -37.44
N CYS A 371 6.29 20.44 -36.79
CA CYS A 371 7.33 21.34 -37.27
C CYS A 371 7.92 20.83 -38.60
N CYS A 372 8.20 19.53 -38.72
CA CYS A 372 8.64 18.91 -39.97
C CYS A 372 7.57 19.01 -41.06
N TYR A 373 6.29 18.85 -40.73
CA TYR A 373 5.15 18.98 -41.65
C TYR A 373 4.99 20.41 -42.20
N PHE A 374 4.99 21.43 -41.33
CA PHE A 374 4.91 22.83 -41.74
C PHE A 374 6.16 23.30 -42.49
N ARG A 375 7.35 22.81 -42.12
CA ARG A 375 8.60 23.15 -42.84
C ARG A 375 8.62 22.54 -44.25
N ARG A 376 8.05 21.33 -44.44
CA ARG A 376 7.84 20.72 -45.76
C ARG A 376 6.81 21.50 -46.60
N LYS A 377 5.73 21.99 -46.00
CA LYS A 377 4.71 22.81 -46.68
C LYS A 377 5.27 24.18 -47.13
N ILE A 378 6.15 24.79 -46.34
CA ILE A 378 6.85 26.04 -46.69
C ILE A 378 7.93 25.82 -47.77
N LEU A 379 8.57 24.66 -47.81
CA LEU A 379 9.49 24.28 -48.89
C LEU A 379 8.74 23.98 -50.20
N SER A 380 7.59 23.32 -50.12
CA SER A 380 6.70 23.07 -51.26
C SER A 380 6.08 24.35 -51.84
N SER A 381 5.71 25.33 -51.01
CA SER A 381 5.21 26.63 -51.52
C SER A 381 6.29 27.46 -52.20
N LYS A 382 7.56 27.35 -51.79
CA LYS A 382 8.71 27.97 -52.47
C LYS A 382 9.06 27.29 -53.80
N GLU A 383 8.88 25.98 -53.93
CA GLU A 383 9.03 25.27 -55.21
C GLU A 383 7.93 25.65 -56.21
N ILE A 384 6.69 25.86 -55.75
CA ILE A 384 5.58 26.33 -56.61
C ILE A 384 5.85 27.77 -57.07
N ALA A 385 6.33 28.66 -56.20
CA ALA A 385 6.71 30.03 -56.58
C ALA A 385 7.88 30.06 -57.59
N GLY A 386 8.86 29.17 -57.43
CA GLY A 386 9.96 29.02 -58.39
C GLY A 386 9.54 28.42 -59.73
N SER A 387 8.54 27.53 -59.73
CA SER A 387 7.99 26.92 -60.96
C SER A 387 7.11 27.88 -61.75
N VAL A 388 6.32 28.74 -61.08
CA VAL A 388 5.50 29.77 -61.77
C VAL A 388 6.39 30.82 -62.44
N GLN A 389 7.52 31.18 -61.82
CA GLN A 389 8.48 32.11 -62.41
C GLN A 389 9.26 31.52 -63.59
N LYS A 390 9.51 30.20 -63.58
CA LYS A 390 10.10 29.45 -64.71
C LYS A 390 9.12 29.27 -65.87
N SER A 391 7.83 29.06 -65.59
CA SER A 391 6.79 28.94 -66.62
C SER A 391 6.47 30.27 -67.30
N LEU A 392 6.60 31.41 -66.62
CA LEU A 392 6.46 32.75 -67.22
C LEU A 392 7.65 33.13 -68.13
N SER A 393 8.85 32.62 -67.87
CA SER A 393 10.01 32.79 -68.78
C SER A 393 9.96 31.91 -70.03
N ALA A 394 9.13 30.86 -70.05
CA ALA A 394 9.03 29.91 -71.17
C ALA A 394 7.98 30.29 -72.23
N VAL A 395 7.13 31.29 -71.97
CA VAL A 395 6.08 31.76 -72.91
C VAL A 395 6.57 32.91 -73.82
N LYS A 396 7.81 33.38 -73.64
CA LYS A 396 8.33 34.55 -74.37
C LYS A 396 9.45 34.25 -75.36
N ILE A 397 9.40 33.14 -76.10
CA ILE A 397 10.23 32.96 -77.31
C ILE A 397 9.45 32.21 -78.39
N LYS A 398 8.64 32.95 -79.16
CA LYS A 398 8.50 32.76 -80.61
C LYS A 398 7.86 33.99 -81.26
N VAL A 399 8.60 35.09 -81.37
CA VAL A 399 8.39 36.09 -82.43
C VAL A 399 9.75 36.60 -82.91
N SER A 400 9.85 36.61 -84.23
CA SER A 400 10.94 36.88 -85.18
C SER A 400 11.89 38.06 -84.94
N ALA A 401 13.16 37.79 -85.30
CA ALA A 401 14.04 38.47 -86.27
C ALA A 401 14.33 39.98 -86.20
N THR A 402 15.52 40.30 -86.75
CA THR A 402 16.04 41.61 -87.21
C THR A 402 16.45 42.61 -86.11
N ARG A 403 17.52 43.43 -86.15
CA ARG A 403 18.69 43.68 -87.01
C ARG A 403 19.50 44.81 -86.30
N VAL A 404 20.79 44.97 -86.60
CA VAL A 404 21.65 46.19 -86.49
C VAL A 404 22.29 46.60 -85.14
N MET A 405 23.62 46.48 -85.15
CA MET A 405 24.74 47.37 -84.77
C MET A 405 24.63 48.52 -83.73
N ASN A 406 25.70 48.56 -82.94
CA ASN A 406 26.58 49.68 -82.54
C ASN A 406 26.24 50.65 -81.40
N ASP A 407 27.21 50.65 -80.47
CA ASP A 407 28.02 51.76 -79.92
C ASP A 407 27.44 52.78 -78.93
N GLU A 408 28.24 52.94 -77.85
CA GLU A 408 28.70 54.20 -77.23
C GLU A 408 27.64 55.14 -76.62
N LYS A 409 27.81 55.92 -75.55
CA LYS A 409 28.82 56.21 -74.52
C LYS A 409 28.16 57.29 -73.61
N PHE A 410 28.79 57.59 -72.48
CA PHE A 410 28.80 58.89 -71.76
C PHE A 410 27.73 59.29 -70.71
N ASN A 411 28.24 59.40 -69.48
CA ASN A 411 28.26 60.55 -68.53
C ASN A 411 26.99 61.29 -68.07
N GLY A 412 26.90 61.45 -66.74
CA GLY A 412 26.89 62.80 -66.14
C GLY A 412 25.78 63.16 -65.14
N MET A 413 26.20 63.46 -63.90
CA MET A 413 25.80 64.64 -63.09
C MET A 413 24.58 64.61 -62.11
N THR A 414 24.90 64.42 -60.81
CA THR A 414 24.81 65.37 -59.66
C THR A 414 23.52 66.17 -59.30
N ILE A 415 23.04 65.92 -58.04
CA ILE A 415 22.52 66.84 -56.97
C ILE A 415 20.99 67.07 -56.70
N VAL A 416 20.58 66.63 -55.47
CA VAL A 416 19.74 67.28 -54.41
C VAL A 416 18.23 67.00 -54.20
N ASN A 417 17.95 66.50 -52.98
CA ASN A 417 16.81 66.57 -52.02
C ASN A 417 15.35 66.20 -52.41
N GLY A 418 14.72 65.40 -51.53
CA GLY A 418 13.26 65.35 -51.36
C GLY A 418 12.72 64.05 -50.77
N ILE A 419 11.85 64.15 -49.76
CA ILE A 419 11.37 63.08 -48.87
C ILE A 419 10.20 62.25 -49.48
N LYS A 420 10.13 60.97 -49.04
CA LYS A 420 8.97 60.06 -48.85
C LYS A 420 8.60 58.99 -49.92
N GLN A 421 8.74 57.76 -49.43
CA GLN A 421 7.89 56.55 -49.57
C GLN A 421 7.97 55.63 -50.81
N ARG A 422 8.35 54.38 -50.47
CA ARG A 422 7.83 53.06 -50.91
C ARG A 422 8.44 52.36 -52.14
N GLN A 423 8.68 51.06 -51.90
CA GLN A 423 8.93 49.89 -52.80
C GLN A 423 10.38 49.40 -53.03
N ARG A 424 10.53 48.07 -52.86
CA ARG A 424 11.70 47.15 -53.06
C ARG A 424 12.00 46.94 -54.57
N PRO A 425 12.92 46.04 -55.03
CA PRO A 425 14.04 45.25 -54.43
C PRO A 425 15.39 45.49 -55.19
N ALA A 426 16.58 44.96 -54.89
CA ALA A 426 17.02 43.57 -54.93
C ALA A 426 18.51 43.47 -54.53
N SER A 427 18.90 42.40 -53.84
CA SER A 427 20.27 41.89 -53.91
C SER A 427 20.26 40.36 -53.91
N VAL A 428 21.06 39.85 -54.84
CA VAL A 428 21.32 38.45 -55.19
C VAL A 428 22.04 37.75 -54.04
N LEU A 429 21.69 36.49 -53.77
CA LEU A 429 22.55 35.59 -53.00
C LEU A 429 22.62 34.21 -53.69
N GLN A 430 23.84 33.85 -54.05
CA GLN A 430 24.28 32.61 -54.67
C GLN A 430 23.78 31.35 -53.95
N TYR A 431 23.45 30.32 -54.74
CA TYR A 431 23.09 28.99 -54.27
C TYR A 431 24.34 28.10 -54.15
N ASN A 432 24.70 27.67 -52.93
CA ASN A 432 25.82 26.76 -52.67
C ASN A 432 25.30 25.33 -52.37
N PRO A 433 25.66 24.28 -53.13
CA PRO A 433 25.06 22.94 -53.01
C PRO A 433 25.52 22.09 -51.79
N ARG A 434 26.47 22.55 -50.97
CA ARG A 434 27.07 21.72 -49.90
C ARG A 434 26.26 21.56 -48.61
N ILE A 435 25.08 22.19 -48.48
CA ILE A 435 24.30 22.20 -47.23
C ILE A 435 23.29 21.03 -47.11
N LYS A 436 23.00 20.29 -48.19
CA LYS A 436 22.06 19.15 -48.16
C LYS A 436 22.61 17.88 -47.50
N GLY A 437 23.93 17.70 -47.41
CA GLY A 437 24.57 16.48 -46.88
C GLY A 437 24.84 16.46 -45.38
N VAL A 438 24.88 17.63 -44.72
CA VAL A 438 25.24 17.75 -43.29
C VAL A 438 24.01 17.66 -42.38
N PHE A 439 22.87 18.20 -42.80
CA PHE A 439 21.66 18.25 -41.97
C PHE A 439 20.85 16.94 -41.94
N THR A 440 20.90 16.13 -43.00
CA THR A 440 20.29 14.78 -43.03
C THR A 440 21.07 13.79 -42.16
N LYS A 441 22.40 13.94 -42.09
CA LYS A 441 23.25 13.16 -41.18
C LYS A 441 23.05 13.54 -39.71
N GLN A 442 22.88 14.84 -39.40
CA GLN A 442 22.60 15.28 -38.02
C GLN A 442 21.22 14.83 -37.51
N ALA A 443 20.16 14.91 -38.33
CA ALA A 443 18.84 14.42 -37.91
C ALA A 443 18.81 12.90 -37.72
N ALA A 444 19.51 12.15 -38.58
CA ALA A 444 19.68 10.70 -38.41
C ALA A 444 20.55 10.34 -37.20
N MET A 445 21.55 11.16 -36.87
CA MET A 445 22.40 11.00 -35.68
C MET A 445 21.62 11.27 -34.40
N VAL A 446 20.80 12.33 -34.36
CA VAL A 446 19.93 12.64 -33.21
C VAL A 446 18.87 11.57 -33.02
N LEU A 447 18.29 11.05 -34.10
CA LEU A 447 17.33 9.93 -34.03
C LEU A 447 18.02 8.64 -33.55
N ARG A 448 19.23 8.35 -34.00
CA ARG A 448 20.02 7.20 -33.51
C ARG A 448 20.40 7.35 -32.04
N ILE A 449 20.82 8.54 -31.61
CA ILE A 449 21.12 8.82 -30.20
C ILE A 449 19.86 8.71 -29.35
N ALA A 450 18.72 9.22 -29.82
CA ALA A 450 17.44 9.06 -29.14
C ALA A 450 17.02 7.59 -29.04
N ILE A 451 17.20 6.79 -30.10
CA ILE A 451 16.91 5.34 -30.08
C ILE A 451 17.89 4.61 -29.16
N ILE A 452 19.18 4.97 -29.14
CA ILE A 452 20.19 4.36 -28.27
C ILE A 452 19.91 4.71 -26.81
N ILE A 453 19.55 5.95 -26.50
CA ILE A 453 19.13 6.39 -25.15
C ILE A 453 17.85 5.66 -24.77
N LEU A 454 16.86 5.56 -25.67
CA LEU A 454 15.62 4.81 -25.40
C LEU A 454 15.92 3.32 -25.16
N PHE A 455 16.84 2.73 -25.93
CA PHE A 455 17.27 1.35 -25.81
C PHE A 455 18.12 1.11 -24.55
N HIS A 456 18.94 2.09 -24.13
CA HIS A 456 19.70 2.02 -22.88
C HIS A 456 18.76 2.20 -21.69
N VAL A 457 17.78 3.10 -21.76
CA VAL A 457 16.70 3.24 -20.75
C VAL A 457 15.88 1.95 -20.70
N PHE A 458 15.58 1.31 -21.84
CA PHE A 458 14.90 0.01 -21.91
C PHE A 458 15.77 -1.15 -21.38
N LEU A 459 17.08 -1.16 -21.65
CA LEU A 459 18.03 -2.13 -21.04
C LEU A 459 18.21 -1.89 -19.54
N SER A 460 18.16 -0.64 -19.09
CA SER A 460 18.23 -0.26 -17.67
C SER A 460 16.93 -0.58 -16.93
N LEU A 461 15.80 -0.66 -17.65
CA LEU A 461 14.49 -1.08 -17.15
C LEU A 461 14.26 -2.60 -17.28
N ASN A 462 15.00 -3.27 -18.17
CA ASN A 462 15.25 -4.69 -18.09
C ASN A 462 16.35 -4.96 -17.06
N SER A 463 16.13 -4.56 -15.79
CA SER A 463 16.44 -5.53 -14.74
C SER A 463 15.68 -6.77 -15.20
N HIS A 464 16.40 -7.85 -15.50
CA HIS A 464 15.80 -9.14 -15.84
C HIS A 464 14.57 -9.27 -14.95
N PRO A 465 13.36 -9.58 -15.46
CA PRO A 465 12.28 -9.92 -14.56
C PRO A 465 12.84 -11.06 -13.72
N ALA A 466 13.29 -10.73 -12.50
CA ALA A 466 13.62 -11.71 -11.50
C ALA A 466 12.30 -12.45 -11.40
N LYS A 467 12.28 -13.66 -11.96
CA LYS A 467 11.16 -14.58 -11.91
C LYS A 467 10.60 -14.42 -10.51
N ALA A 468 9.43 -13.80 -10.37
CA ALA A 468 8.95 -13.34 -9.07
C ALA A 468 9.13 -14.52 -8.11
N GLN A 469 10.02 -14.37 -7.12
CA GLN A 469 10.42 -15.52 -6.32
C GLN A 469 9.16 -15.99 -5.61
N ALA A 470 8.71 -17.21 -5.95
CA ALA A 470 7.44 -17.72 -5.47
C ALA A 470 7.48 -17.80 -3.94
N TRP A 471 6.41 -17.34 -3.29
CA TRP A 471 6.26 -17.36 -1.85
C TRP A 471 6.45 -18.79 -1.31
N ILE A 472 7.35 -18.97 -0.35
CA ILE A 472 7.69 -20.30 0.17
C ILE A 472 6.59 -20.77 1.13
N LYS A 473 5.94 -21.87 0.76
CA LYS A 473 5.07 -22.67 1.63
C LYS A 473 5.81 -23.97 1.91
N ALA A 474 6.43 -24.08 3.07
CA ALA A 474 7.23 -25.24 3.46
C ALA A 474 6.58 -26.02 4.61
N GLY A 475 6.90 -27.30 4.74
CA GLY A 475 6.47 -28.08 5.90
C GLY A 475 7.35 -29.28 6.15
N TYR A 476 7.52 -29.59 7.43
CA TYR A 476 8.29 -30.73 7.89
C TYR A 476 7.49 -32.03 7.79
N TRP A 477 8.18 -33.06 7.32
CA TRP A 477 7.71 -34.44 7.25
C TRP A 477 8.61 -35.32 8.12
N TYR A 478 8.13 -35.70 9.29
CA TYR A 478 8.88 -36.56 10.21
C TYR A 478 8.38 -38.01 10.12
N SER A 479 9.29 -38.96 9.93
CA SER A 479 8.89 -40.37 9.79
C SER A 479 8.44 -41.01 11.11
N GLY A 480 8.86 -40.46 12.26
CA GLY A 480 8.54 -41.01 13.58
C GLY A 480 7.13 -40.71 14.07
N SER A 481 6.39 -39.79 13.42
CA SER A 481 5.06 -39.35 13.86
C SER A 481 3.88 -40.05 13.18
N GLY A 482 4.15 -41.10 12.37
CA GLY A 482 3.08 -41.88 11.72
C GLY A 482 2.37 -41.14 10.59
N CYS A 483 3.03 -40.15 9.97
CA CYS A 483 2.53 -39.42 8.80
C CYS A 483 1.98 -40.34 7.69
N LEU A 484 0.67 -40.23 7.39
CA LEU A 484 0.04 -40.90 6.23
C LEU A 484 0.71 -40.44 4.93
N PRO A 485 0.83 -41.27 3.87
CA PRO A 485 1.38 -40.81 2.59
C PRO A 485 0.59 -39.61 2.03
N VAL A 486 1.29 -38.53 1.66
CA VAL A 486 0.69 -37.29 1.13
C VAL A 486 -0.33 -37.63 0.02
N SER A 487 -1.59 -37.23 0.18
CA SER A 487 -2.61 -37.37 -0.89
C SER A 487 -2.38 -36.32 -1.99
N ASP A 488 -2.85 -36.57 -3.21
CA ASP A 488 -2.56 -35.71 -4.39
C ASP A 488 -3.03 -34.26 -4.14
N LYS A 489 -4.23 -34.11 -3.57
CA LYS A 489 -4.84 -32.82 -3.21
C LYS A 489 -4.06 -32.02 -2.16
N ASN A 490 -3.29 -32.70 -1.31
CA ASN A 490 -2.64 -32.06 -0.16
C ASN A 490 -1.21 -31.63 -0.47
N SER A 491 -0.55 -32.30 -1.43
CA SER A 491 0.78 -31.92 -1.92
C SER A 491 0.84 -30.56 -2.61
N THR A 492 -0.30 -30.02 -3.06
CA THR A 492 -0.40 -28.71 -3.71
C THR A 492 -0.46 -27.55 -2.71
N LEU A 493 -0.64 -27.83 -1.42
CA LEU A 493 -0.63 -26.82 -0.36
C LEU A 493 0.79 -26.30 -0.07
N TYR A 494 1.80 -27.08 -0.47
CA TYR A 494 3.21 -26.80 -0.22
C TYR A 494 3.99 -26.64 -1.52
N THR A 495 4.96 -25.73 -1.47
CA THR A 495 6.00 -25.56 -2.49
C THR A 495 7.25 -26.39 -2.15
N HIS A 496 7.51 -26.58 -0.86
CA HIS A 496 8.68 -27.26 -0.33
C HIS A 496 8.27 -28.25 0.75
N LEU A 497 8.82 -29.45 0.74
CA LEU A 497 8.70 -30.41 1.85
C LEU A 497 10.08 -30.78 2.37
N ILE A 498 10.24 -30.75 3.69
CA ILE A 498 11.51 -31.02 4.35
C ILE A 498 11.37 -32.36 5.09
N TYR A 499 12.11 -33.37 4.67
CA TYR A 499 12.13 -34.66 5.35
C TYR A 499 13.03 -34.56 6.59
N ALA A 500 12.46 -34.75 7.78
CA ALA A 500 13.18 -34.75 9.05
C ALA A 500 13.27 -36.19 9.62
N ALA A 501 14.43 -36.65 10.09
CA ALA A 501 15.76 -36.07 9.87
C ALA A 501 16.80 -37.19 9.70
N ALA A 502 17.87 -36.88 8.96
CA ALA A 502 19.08 -37.68 8.97
C ALA A 502 19.96 -37.29 10.18
N ASP A 503 20.61 -38.28 10.77
CA ASP A 503 21.56 -38.10 11.87
C ASP A 503 23.01 -38.24 11.33
N LEU A 504 24.02 -38.17 12.20
CA LEU A 504 25.43 -38.34 11.87
C LEU A 504 26.04 -39.54 12.59
N ASN A 505 26.85 -40.31 11.86
CA ASN A 505 27.70 -41.30 12.47
C ASN A 505 28.86 -40.61 13.21
N PRO A 506 29.06 -40.86 14.52
CA PRO A 506 30.03 -40.10 15.34
C PRO A 506 31.50 -40.36 15.00
N SER A 507 31.81 -41.39 14.22
CA SER A 507 33.20 -41.73 13.84
C SER A 507 33.56 -41.29 12.43
N SER A 508 32.61 -41.36 11.50
CA SER A 508 32.83 -41.00 10.08
C SER A 508 32.27 -39.64 9.69
N TYR A 509 31.33 -39.10 10.47
CA TYR A 509 30.56 -37.90 10.16
C TYR A 509 29.77 -37.96 8.84
N HIS A 510 29.55 -39.17 8.33
CA HIS A 510 28.59 -39.45 7.26
C HIS A 510 27.17 -39.47 7.81
N LEU A 511 26.19 -39.23 6.93
CA LEU A 511 24.77 -39.26 7.26
C LEU A 511 24.34 -40.68 7.63
N SER A 512 23.59 -40.78 8.71
CA SER A 512 22.90 -41.98 9.17
C SER A 512 21.40 -41.80 8.93
N ILE A 513 20.82 -42.65 8.09
CA ILE A 513 19.40 -42.58 7.72
C ILE A 513 18.62 -43.67 8.47
N PRO A 514 17.61 -43.31 9.28
CA PRO A 514 16.96 -44.27 10.17
C PRO A 514 15.83 -45.14 9.56
N SER A 515 15.40 -44.99 8.29
CA SER A 515 14.22 -45.72 7.77
C SER A 515 14.26 -46.15 6.29
N ASP A 516 13.53 -47.23 5.94
CA ASP A 516 13.37 -47.75 4.57
C ASP A 516 12.49 -46.83 3.68
N ASN A 517 11.52 -46.12 4.28
CA ASN A 517 10.61 -45.20 3.57
C ASN A 517 11.30 -43.93 3.08
N PHE A 518 12.49 -43.62 3.60
CA PHE A 518 13.32 -42.50 3.18
C PHE A 518 13.58 -42.49 1.67
N SER A 519 13.95 -43.65 1.13
CA SER A 519 14.36 -43.80 -0.27
C SER A 519 13.23 -43.53 -1.27
N ALA A 520 11.99 -43.72 -0.84
CA ALA A 520 10.79 -43.54 -1.67
C ALA A 520 10.13 -42.16 -1.51
N PHE A 521 10.56 -41.33 -0.55
CA PHE A 521 9.90 -40.08 -0.20
C PHE A 521 9.76 -39.14 -1.39
N THR A 522 10.88 -38.70 -1.98
CA THR A 522 10.86 -37.73 -3.08
C THR A 522 10.13 -38.28 -4.29
N ASN A 523 10.35 -39.56 -4.65
CA ASN A 523 9.64 -40.19 -5.76
C ASN A 523 8.13 -40.27 -5.53
N THR A 524 7.68 -40.50 -4.29
CA THR A 524 6.25 -40.56 -3.95
C THR A 524 5.60 -39.19 -4.01
N VAL A 525 6.25 -38.18 -3.43
CA VAL A 525 5.78 -36.80 -3.42
C VAL A 525 5.75 -36.22 -4.85
N LYS A 526 6.81 -36.44 -5.64
CA LYS A 526 6.91 -35.92 -7.01
C LYS A 526 5.98 -36.57 -8.02
N ARG A 527 5.59 -37.84 -7.81
CA ARG A 527 4.54 -38.48 -8.62
C ARG A 527 3.21 -37.74 -8.51
N LYS A 528 2.95 -37.10 -7.37
CA LYS A 528 1.69 -36.42 -7.06
C LYS A 528 1.73 -34.94 -7.39
N ASN A 529 2.84 -34.28 -7.07
CA ASN A 529 3.11 -32.89 -7.44
C ASN A 529 4.52 -32.78 -8.03
N GLN A 530 4.62 -32.73 -9.36
CA GLN A 530 5.92 -32.66 -10.04
C GLN A 530 6.68 -31.35 -9.78
N SER A 531 5.96 -30.29 -9.37
CA SER A 531 6.53 -28.96 -9.15
C SER A 531 7.12 -28.77 -7.74
N ILE A 532 6.86 -29.70 -6.82
CA ILE A 532 7.29 -29.58 -5.44
C ILE A 532 8.78 -29.84 -5.29
N THR A 533 9.39 -29.10 -4.37
CA THR A 533 10.80 -29.23 -4.04
C THR A 533 10.95 -29.99 -2.73
N THR A 534 11.76 -31.04 -2.70
CA THR A 534 12.02 -31.81 -1.47
C THR A 534 13.43 -31.53 -0.94
N LEU A 535 13.53 -31.29 0.37
CA LEU A 535 14.79 -31.09 1.09
C LEU A 535 15.00 -32.21 2.12
N LEU A 536 16.26 -32.53 2.38
CA LEU A 536 16.67 -33.42 3.46
C LEU A 536 17.15 -32.58 4.65
N SER A 537 16.47 -32.67 5.80
CA SER A 537 16.96 -32.06 7.05
C SER A 537 17.95 -32.99 7.74
N ILE A 538 19.03 -32.41 8.23
CA ILE A 538 20.11 -33.08 8.94
C ILE A 538 20.21 -32.46 10.33
N GLY A 539 20.14 -33.29 11.36
CA GLY A 539 20.18 -32.88 12.76
C GLY A 539 18.80 -32.94 13.43
N GLY A 540 18.45 -31.87 14.17
CA GLY A 540 17.22 -31.75 14.96
C GLY A 540 17.42 -31.99 16.46
N TRP A 541 16.33 -31.85 17.22
CA TRP A 541 16.31 -31.84 18.69
C TRP A 541 16.93 -33.08 19.37
N GLY A 542 16.93 -34.24 18.70
CA GLY A 542 17.49 -35.49 19.23
C GLY A 542 18.96 -35.76 18.88
N THR A 543 19.61 -34.88 18.11
CA THR A 543 20.97 -35.13 17.59
C THR A 543 22.02 -34.87 18.66
N ASN A 544 23.07 -35.70 18.70
CA ASN A 544 24.13 -35.58 19.68
C ASN A 544 24.96 -34.29 19.49
N TYR A 545 24.91 -33.40 20.50
CA TYR A 545 25.64 -32.12 20.51
C TYR A 545 27.14 -32.29 20.21
N SER A 546 27.81 -33.23 20.90
CA SER A 546 29.25 -33.44 20.76
C SER A 546 29.63 -33.86 19.34
N THR A 547 28.77 -34.64 18.67
CA THR A 547 28.99 -35.10 17.30
C THR A 547 28.90 -33.95 16.29
N LEU A 548 27.84 -33.12 16.37
CA LEU A 548 27.70 -31.94 15.50
C LEU A 548 28.79 -30.90 15.76
N SER A 549 29.15 -30.69 17.03
CA SER A 549 30.23 -29.76 17.42
C SER A 549 31.58 -30.21 16.87
N ALA A 550 31.93 -31.50 17.00
CA ALA A 550 33.15 -32.05 16.45
C ALA A 550 33.17 -31.98 14.92
N MET A 551 32.05 -32.34 14.27
CA MET A 551 31.91 -32.25 12.81
C MET A 551 32.15 -30.82 12.31
N ALA A 552 31.53 -29.83 12.93
CA ALA A 552 31.67 -28.43 12.53
C ALA A 552 33.07 -27.88 12.84
N GLY A 553 33.72 -28.35 13.92
CA GLY A 553 34.99 -27.83 14.41
C GLY A 553 36.23 -28.19 13.58
N ASP A 554 36.19 -29.23 12.76
CA ASP A 554 37.34 -29.72 11.98
C ASP A 554 37.04 -29.70 10.47
N SER A 555 37.92 -29.11 9.66
CA SER A 555 37.71 -28.99 8.20
C SER A 555 37.67 -30.34 7.48
N THR A 556 38.34 -31.36 7.99
CA THR A 556 38.30 -32.72 7.44
C THR A 556 36.94 -33.35 7.71
N TYR A 557 36.39 -33.16 8.91
CA TYR A 557 35.09 -33.69 9.28
C TYR A 557 33.95 -32.94 8.58
N ARG A 558 34.05 -31.61 8.47
CA ARG A 558 33.15 -30.81 7.63
C ARG A 558 33.16 -31.30 6.19
N LYS A 559 34.33 -31.58 5.61
CA LYS A 559 34.44 -32.11 4.25
C LYS A 559 33.73 -33.46 4.10
N SER A 560 33.97 -34.42 5.01
CA SER A 560 33.30 -35.72 4.97
C SER A 560 31.78 -35.58 5.06
N PHE A 561 31.30 -34.73 5.97
CA PHE A 561 29.89 -34.41 6.12
C PHE A 561 29.29 -33.78 4.86
N ILE A 562 29.94 -32.75 4.31
CA ILE A 562 29.49 -32.03 3.11
C ILE A 562 29.40 -32.98 1.93
N ASP A 563 30.47 -33.74 1.65
CA ASP A 563 30.54 -34.65 0.50
C ASP A 563 29.45 -35.73 0.60
N ASP A 564 29.25 -36.31 1.78
CA ASP A 564 28.24 -37.35 2.00
C ASP A 564 26.80 -36.80 1.97
N SER A 565 26.57 -35.57 2.48
CA SER A 565 25.26 -34.90 2.41
C SER A 565 24.82 -34.65 0.97
N ILE A 566 25.73 -34.16 0.12
CA ILE A 566 25.45 -33.89 -1.30
C ILE A 566 25.20 -35.21 -2.02
N LYS A 567 26.07 -36.21 -1.80
CA LYS A 567 25.92 -37.55 -2.40
C LYS A 567 24.59 -38.17 -2.02
N THR A 568 24.21 -38.11 -0.75
CA THR A 568 22.95 -38.64 -0.24
C THR A 568 21.74 -37.90 -0.83
N ALA A 569 21.77 -36.57 -0.86
CA ALA A 569 20.70 -35.79 -1.47
C ALA A 569 20.47 -36.19 -2.93
N ARG A 570 21.55 -36.35 -3.72
CA ARG A 570 21.42 -36.78 -5.12
C ARG A 570 20.96 -38.23 -5.25
N LEU A 571 21.49 -39.14 -4.44
CA LEU A 571 21.14 -40.57 -4.48
C LEU A 571 19.64 -40.79 -4.29
N TYR A 572 19.02 -40.05 -3.38
CA TYR A 572 17.60 -40.17 -3.06
C TYR A 572 16.74 -39.10 -3.73
N GLY A 573 17.32 -38.32 -4.63
CA GLY A 573 16.62 -37.39 -5.50
C GLY A 573 16.17 -36.10 -4.84
N PHE A 574 16.66 -35.73 -3.64
CA PHE A 574 16.37 -34.44 -3.02
C PHE A 574 16.93 -33.26 -3.86
N GLN A 575 16.23 -32.12 -3.80
CA GLN A 575 16.62 -30.87 -4.47
C GLN A 575 17.29 -29.87 -3.52
N GLY A 576 17.39 -30.19 -2.23
CA GLY A 576 18.08 -29.37 -1.28
C GLY A 576 18.39 -30.08 0.03
N LEU A 577 19.12 -29.36 0.86
CA LEU A 577 19.63 -29.76 2.15
C LEU A 577 19.22 -28.70 3.17
N ASP A 578 18.83 -29.16 4.34
CA ASP A 578 18.42 -28.32 5.46
C ASP A 578 19.22 -28.70 6.70
N PHE A 579 19.73 -27.70 7.42
CA PHE A 579 20.57 -27.91 8.60
C PHE A 579 19.85 -27.47 9.87
N SER A 580 19.75 -28.39 10.84
CA SER A 580 19.06 -28.14 12.10
C SER A 580 19.97 -28.48 13.28
N TRP A 581 20.74 -27.50 13.75
CA TRP A 581 21.62 -27.63 14.93
C TRP A 581 21.17 -26.68 16.04
N LEU A 582 20.03 -26.99 16.65
CA LEU A 582 19.36 -26.10 17.61
C LEU A 582 20.07 -26.02 18.97
N SER A 583 20.90 -27.00 19.31
CA SER A 583 21.68 -27.03 20.55
C SER A 583 22.97 -26.18 20.50
N ALA A 584 23.32 -25.60 19.36
CA ALA A 584 24.52 -24.78 19.22
C ALA A 584 24.38 -23.48 20.02
N ASN A 585 25.29 -23.22 20.97
CA ASN A 585 25.16 -22.07 21.88
C ASN A 585 26.47 -21.35 22.23
N THR A 586 27.63 -21.82 21.75
CA THR A 586 28.94 -21.17 22.00
C THR A 586 29.42 -20.36 20.80
N SER A 587 30.29 -19.37 21.03
CA SER A 587 30.93 -18.60 19.96
C SER A 587 31.66 -19.49 18.96
N ASP A 588 32.41 -20.48 19.43
CA ASP A 588 33.11 -21.44 18.58
C ASP A 588 32.14 -22.24 17.70
N ASN A 589 30.98 -22.65 18.23
CA ASN A 589 29.96 -23.31 17.41
C ASN A 589 29.44 -22.40 16.30
N MET A 590 29.23 -21.12 16.59
CA MET A 590 28.72 -20.15 15.61
C MET A 590 29.75 -19.85 14.51
N ASP A 591 31.02 -19.68 14.87
CA ASP A 591 32.11 -19.47 13.91
C ASP A 591 32.30 -20.70 13.01
N ASN A 592 32.29 -21.89 13.61
CA ASN A 592 32.38 -23.16 12.89
C ASN A 592 31.17 -23.42 11.99
N MET A 593 29.97 -23.04 12.43
CA MET A 593 28.77 -23.07 11.59
C MET A 593 28.90 -22.12 10.39
N GLY A 594 29.51 -20.95 10.59
CA GLY A 594 29.82 -20.00 9.52
C GLY A 594 30.75 -20.60 8.47
N ASN A 595 31.83 -21.25 8.90
CA ASN A 595 32.78 -21.97 8.04
C ASN A 595 32.11 -23.12 7.29
N LEU A 596 31.28 -23.91 7.99
CA LEU A 596 30.52 -25.00 7.39
C LEU A 596 29.63 -24.51 6.24
N PHE A 597 28.88 -23.42 6.42
CA PHE A 597 28.02 -22.92 5.34
C PHE A 597 28.80 -22.38 4.14
N GLU A 598 29.97 -21.78 4.36
CA GLU A 598 30.86 -21.35 3.26
C GLU A 598 31.37 -22.54 2.44
N GLU A 599 31.91 -23.54 3.11
CA GLU A 599 32.44 -24.76 2.48
C GLU A 599 31.33 -25.56 1.78
N TRP A 600 30.16 -25.67 2.41
CA TRP A 600 29.02 -26.41 1.87
C TRP A 600 28.47 -25.77 0.60
N ARG A 601 28.29 -24.45 0.59
CA ARG A 601 27.87 -23.71 -0.62
C ARG A 601 28.92 -23.85 -1.74
N ALA A 602 30.21 -23.77 -1.41
CA ALA A 602 31.28 -23.93 -2.38
C ALA A 602 31.29 -25.34 -3.01
N ALA A 603 31.08 -26.38 -2.20
CA ALA A 603 30.99 -27.76 -2.67
C ALA A 603 29.77 -28.01 -3.56
N ILE A 604 28.60 -27.48 -3.19
CA ILE A 604 27.38 -27.54 -4.02
C ILE A 604 27.60 -26.86 -5.39
N ALA A 605 28.23 -25.67 -5.39
CA ALA A 605 28.55 -24.95 -6.62
C ALA A 605 29.60 -25.67 -7.49
N LEU A 606 30.49 -26.46 -6.87
CA LEU A 606 31.46 -27.30 -7.60
C LEU A 606 30.79 -28.53 -8.20
N GLU A 607 29.94 -29.23 -7.44
CA GLU A 607 29.17 -30.39 -7.92
C GLU A 607 28.31 -30.01 -9.12
N THR A 608 27.58 -28.88 -9.01
CA THR A 608 26.70 -28.37 -10.08
C THR A 608 27.46 -28.02 -11.35
N ARG A 609 28.69 -27.50 -11.26
CA ARG A 609 29.52 -27.21 -12.44
C ARG A 609 29.97 -28.47 -13.18
N ASN A 610 30.03 -29.59 -12.46
CA ASN A 610 30.47 -30.88 -12.99
C ASN A 610 29.29 -31.80 -13.33
N SER A 611 28.05 -31.36 -13.14
CA SER A 611 26.84 -32.12 -13.44
C SER A 611 25.87 -31.28 -14.30
N SER A 612 24.89 -31.93 -14.93
CA SER A 612 23.78 -31.25 -15.61
C SER A 612 22.59 -30.98 -14.68
N GLN A 613 22.77 -31.20 -13.36
CA GLN A 613 21.70 -31.07 -12.38
C GLN A 613 21.60 -29.62 -11.88
N SER A 614 20.42 -29.23 -11.39
CA SER A 614 20.25 -27.92 -10.76
C SER A 614 20.97 -27.89 -9.40
N GLU A 615 21.51 -26.72 -9.06
CA GLU A 615 22.13 -26.46 -7.76
C GLU A 615 21.20 -26.85 -6.60
N LEU A 616 21.75 -27.49 -5.56
CA LEU A 616 20.99 -27.83 -4.36
C LEU A 616 20.63 -26.54 -3.59
N ILE A 617 19.37 -26.47 -3.15
CA ILE A 617 18.93 -25.45 -2.18
C ILE A 617 19.57 -25.77 -0.83
N LEU A 618 20.04 -24.75 -0.11
CA LEU A 618 20.60 -24.90 1.22
C LEU A 618 19.88 -24.00 2.22
N THR A 619 19.34 -24.58 3.29
CA THR A 619 18.54 -23.89 4.30
C THR A 619 18.97 -24.29 5.70
N ALA A 620 18.49 -23.54 6.71
CA ALA A 620 18.69 -23.92 8.09
C ALA A 620 17.51 -23.54 8.99
N ALA A 621 17.25 -24.37 9.99
CA ALA A 621 16.40 -24.06 11.14
C ALA A 621 17.19 -23.25 12.16
N VAL A 622 16.64 -22.15 12.66
CA VAL A 622 17.30 -21.29 13.65
C VAL A 622 16.37 -20.93 14.80
N GLN A 623 16.97 -20.61 15.95
CA GLN A 623 16.23 -20.16 17.13
C GLN A 623 15.59 -18.77 16.90
N LEU A 624 14.66 -18.40 17.79
CA LEU A 624 13.93 -17.13 17.74
C LEU A 624 14.85 -15.90 17.61
N SER A 625 15.94 -15.88 18.37
CA SER A 625 16.91 -14.76 18.42
C SER A 625 18.22 -15.12 17.72
N PRO A 626 18.83 -14.18 16.97
CA PRO A 626 20.18 -14.34 16.44
C PRO A 626 21.28 -14.19 17.51
N THR A 627 20.95 -13.66 18.69
CA THR A 627 21.88 -13.46 19.81
C THR A 627 21.54 -14.45 20.92
N LEU A 628 22.54 -15.23 21.33
CA LEU A 628 22.47 -16.26 22.36
C LEU A 628 23.37 -15.85 23.55
N ASP A 629 23.27 -16.57 24.66
CA ASP A 629 24.00 -16.25 25.89
C ASP A 629 25.53 -16.21 25.72
N TYR A 630 26.07 -17.09 24.87
CA TYR A 630 27.53 -17.24 24.68
C TYR A 630 27.96 -17.15 23.21
N GLY A 631 27.10 -16.63 22.32
CA GLY A 631 27.41 -16.53 20.90
C GLY A 631 26.33 -15.81 20.09
N SER A 632 26.57 -15.60 18.80
CA SER A 632 25.57 -15.06 17.88
C SER A 632 25.68 -15.78 16.54
N PHE A 633 24.54 -16.05 15.91
CA PHE A 633 24.51 -16.72 14.62
C PHE A 633 25.35 -15.97 13.56
N PRO A 634 26.03 -16.69 12.63
CA PRO A 634 26.93 -16.09 11.66
C PRO A 634 26.16 -15.41 10.51
N ILE A 635 25.58 -14.24 10.78
CA ILE A 635 24.67 -13.51 9.87
C ILE A 635 25.25 -13.34 8.47
N ASP A 636 26.52 -12.96 8.36
CA ASP A 636 27.16 -12.72 7.06
C ASP A 636 27.39 -14.00 6.25
N SER A 637 27.69 -15.12 6.91
CA SER A 637 27.78 -16.42 6.25
C SER A 637 26.39 -16.88 5.81
N ILE A 638 25.40 -16.81 6.71
CA ILE A 638 24.00 -17.14 6.40
C ILE A 638 23.51 -16.36 5.17
N ARG A 639 23.70 -15.04 5.16
CA ARG A 639 23.26 -14.14 4.09
C ARG A 639 23.85 -14.53 2.73
N ARG A 640 25.13 -14.90 2.68
CA ARG A 640 25.85 -15.26 1.44
C ARG A 640 25.56 -16.69 0.99
N ASN A 641 25.45 -17.62 1.92
CA ASN A 641 25.52 -19.05 1.62
C ASN A 641 24.18 -19.77 1.66
N LEU A 642 23.19 -19.32 2.43
CA LEU A 642 21.90 -19.98 2.54
C LEU A 642 20.86 -19.36 1.61
N ASN A 643 19.97 -20.17 1.05
CA ASN A 643 18.82 -19.70 0.29
C ASN A 643 17.85 -18.93 1.21
N TRP A 644 17.55 -19.51 2.37
CA TRP A 644 16.86 -18.87 3.48
C TRP A 644 17.18 -19.59 4.80
N ILE A 645 16.86 -18.92 5.91
CA ILE A 645 16.70 -19.58 7.21
C ILE A 645 15.23 -19.54 7.60
N HIS A 646 14.79 -20.50 8.37
CA HIS A 646 13.47 -20.45 8.96
C HIS A 646 13.55 -20.38 10.49
N VAL A 647 12.90 -19.37 11.04
CA VAL A 647 12.95 -19.02 12.47
C VAL A 647 11.87 -19.82 13.19
N LEU A 648 12.26 -20.64 14.16
CA LEU A 648 11.34 -21.41 14.99
C LEU A 648 10.68 -20.46 16.00
N ALA A 649 9.52 -19.92 15.62
CA ALA A 649 8.78 -18.89 16.36
C ALA A 649 7.72 -19.51 17.29
N TYR A 650 8.15 -20.46 18.11
CA TYR A 650 7.36 -21.22 19.06
C TYR A 650 8.28 -21.82 20.14
N ASP A 651 7.73 -22.61 21.07
CA ASP A 651 8.43 -23.19 22.23
C ASP A 651 9.00 -22.13 23.18
N TYR A 652 8.31 -21.00 23.34
CA TYR A 652 8.75 -19.92 24.24
C TYR A 652 8.60 -20.25 25.72
N TYR A 653 7.60 -21.07 26.03
CA TYR A 653 7.26 -21.51 27.36
C TYR A 653 6.70 -22.93 27.28
N GLU A 654 7.16 -23.79 28.18
CA GLU A 654 6.81 -25.21 28.18
C GLU A 654 6.54 -25.70 29.62
N PRO A 655 5.56 -26.59 29.82
CA PRO A 655 5.09 -26.94 31.16
C PRO A 655 6.06 -27.79 31.97
N GLU A 656 7.11 -28.33 31.34
CA GLU A 656 8.18 -29.04 32.05
C GLU A 656 9.09 -28.09 32.83
N TRP A 657 9.16 -26.82 32.44
CA TRP A 657 10.05 -25.82 33.05
C TRP A 657 9.28 -24.62 33.63
N ASP A 658 8.12 -24.29 33.06
CA ASP A 658 7.31 -23.15 33.45
C ASP A 658 6.10 -23.56 34.29
N ASN A 659 6.14 -23.21 35.58
CA ASN A 659 5.05 -23.45 36.53
C ASN A 659 3.92 -22.41 36.42
N PHE A 660 3.68 -21.89 35.22
CA PHE A 660 2.59 -20.97 34.90
C PHE A 660 2.14 -21.17 33.45
N THR A 661 0.85 -20.98 33.18
CA THR A 661 0.29 -21.04 31.83
C THR A 661 0.84 -19.93 30.97
N ALA A 662 1.18 -20.19 29.71
CA ALA A 662 1.81 -19.19 28.86
C ALA A 662 1.48 -19.33 27.37
N ALA A 663 1.75 -18.26 26.62
CA ALA A 663 1.60 -18.22 25.17
C ALA A 663 2.86 -18.80 24.49
N SER A 664 2.93 -20.12 24.31
CA SER A 664 4.13 -20.82 23.79
C SER A 664 4.54 -20.42 22.38
N ALA A 665 3.66 -19.78 21.61
CA ALA A 665 3.92 -19.33 20.25
C ALA A 665 3.45 -17.89 19.99
N ALA A 666 3.48 -17.01 20.99
CA ALA A 666 2.94 -15.66 20.86
C ALA A 666 3.44 -14.90 19.60
N LEU A 667 2.54 -14.31 18.83
CA LEU A 667 2.95 -13.39 17.76
C LEU A 667 3.47 -12.07 18.34
N TYR A 668 2.77 -11.55 19.35
CA TYR A 668 3.07 -10.30 20.05
C TYR A 668 3.23 -10.54 21.55
N ALA A 669 3.91 -9.61 22.22
CA ALA A 669 4.06 -9.60 23.67
C ALA A 669 3.59 -8.24 24.23
N PRO A 670 2.69 -8.20 25.23
CA PRO A 670 2.25 -6.97 25.88
C PRO A 670 3.27 -6.42 26.89
N HIS A 671 4.30 -7.19 27.24
CA HIS A 671 5.37 -6.79 28.14
C HIS A 671 6.73 -6.93 27.45
N ASP A 672 7.58 -5.91 27.56
CA ASP A 672 8.88 -5.83 26.88
C ASP A 672 9.84 -7.00 27.22
N SER A 673 9.61 -7.70 28.33
CA SER A 673 10.41 -8.85 28.77
C SER A 673 9.93 -10.22 28.24
N SER A 674 8.79 -10.29 27.54
CA SER A 674 8.23 -11.56 27.08
C SER A 674 8.69 -11.91 25.66
N PHE A 675 8.92 -13.20 25.40
CA PHE A 675 9.28 -13.67 24.06
C PHE A 675 8.11 -13.52 23.09
N SER A 676 8.39 -13.05 21.88
CA SER A 676 7.39 -12.95 20.81
C SER A 676 8.01 -13.17 19.44
N THR A 677 7.18 -13.62 18.51
CA THR A 677 7.56 -13.78 17.11
C THR A 677 8.00 -12.44 16.51
N ASP A 678 7.29 -11.34 16.80
CA ASP A 678 7.63 -10.03 16.25
C ASP A 678 9.00 -9.53 16.71
N SER A 679 9.32 -9.68 18.00
CA SER A 679 10.63 -9.29 18.52
C SER A 679 11.76 -10.16 17.97
N GLY A 680 11.55 -11.48 17.81
CA GLY A 680 12.53 -12.38 17.19
C GLY A 680 12.83 -12.04 15.73
N ILE A 681 11.78 -11.88 14.91
CA ILE A 681 11.93 -11.49 13.49
C ILE A 681 12.60 -10.12 13.36
N ALA A 682 12.21 -9.15 14.20
CA ALA A 682 12.86 -7.84 14.23
C ALA A 682 14.34 -7.94 14.60
N ALA A 683 14.72 -8.80 15.55
CA ALA A 683 16.10 -9.01 15.95
C ALA A 683 16.99 -9.52 14.79
N TRP A 684 16.51 -10.50 14.02
CA TRP A 684 17.20 -10.99 12.83
C TRP A 684 17.40 -9.90 11.76
N ILE A 685 16.36 -9.11 11.50
CA ILE A 685 16.42 -8.01 10.52
C ILE A 685 17.38 -6.92 11.00
N ASN A 686 17.30 -6.52 12.27
CA ASN A 686 18.16 -5.49 12.86
C ASN A 686 19.64 -5.91 12.90
N LYS A 687 19.92 -7.20 12.97
CA LYS A 687 21.28 -7.75 12.83
C LYS A 687 21.80 -7.78 11.38
N GLY A 688 20.98 -7.38 10.41
CA GLY A 688 21.39 -7.17 9.02
C GLY A 688 21.00 -8.28 8.05
N LEU A 689 20.18 -9.25 8.46
CA LEU A 689 19.63 -10.25 7.56
C LEU A 689 18.39 -9.69 6.82
N PRO A 690 18.35 -9.70 5.49
CA PRO A 690 17.19 -9.23 4.74
C PRO A 690 15.92 -10.04 5.05
N ALA A 691 14.77 -9.38 5.10
CA ALA A 691 13.48 -10.03 5.34
C ALA A 691 13.19 -11.17 4.33
N ASN A 692 13.56 -10.99 3.06
CA ASN A 692 13.41 -12.02 2.02
C ASN A 692 14.41 -13.19 2.13
N LYS A 693 15.19 -13.30 3.21
CA LYS A 693 15.99 -14.47 3.59
C LYS A 693 15.41 -15.21 4.81
N LEU A 694 14.32 -14.70 5.39
CA LEU A 694 13.65 -15.24 6.56
C LEU A 694 12.36 -15.96 6.16
N VAL A 695 12.11 -17.12 6.75
CA VAL A 695 10.86 -17.88 6.64
C VAL A 695 10.31 -18.07 8.04
N LEU A 696 9.01 -17.83 8.24
CA LEU A 696 8.38 -17.92 9.57
C LEU A 696 8.04 -19.37 9.92
N GLY A 697 8.50 -19.86 11.08
CA GLY A 697 8.07 -21.14 11.64
C GLY A 697 6.69 -21.05 12.29
N LEU A 698 5.82 -22.01 11.99
CA LEU A 698 4.47 -22.15 12.55
C LEU A 698 4.34 -23.49 13.29
N PRO A 699 3.84 -23.50 14.55
CA PRO A 699 3.58 -24.73 15.28
C PRO A 699 2.19 -25.27 14.95
N PHE A 700 2.10 -26.54 14.57
CA PHE A 700 0.83 -27.27 14.45
C PHE A 700 0.56 -28.11 15.71
N PHE A 701 0.99 -27.59 16.84
CA PHE A 701 0.88 -28.22 18.16
C PHE A 701 0.71 -27.13 19.23
N GLY A 702 0.52 -27.58 20.45
CA GLY A 702 0.41 -26.73 21.63
C GLY A 702 0.86 -27.44 22.89
N PHE A 703 0.79 -26.72 24.01
CA PHE A 703 1.21 -27.22 25.31
C PHE A 703 0.10 -27.11 26.35
N ALA A 704 -0.02 -28.16 27.17
CA ALA A 704 -1.02 -28.32 28.21
C ALA A 704 -0.41 -28.22 29.61
N TRP A 705 -0.91 -27.28 30.40
CA TRP A 705 -0.59 -27.07 31.81
C TRP A 705 -1.70 -27.55 32.72
N LYS A 706 -1.33 -28.03 33.90
CA LYS A 706 -2.24 -28.28 34.99
C LYS A 706 -2.38 -27.03 35.84
N LEU A 707 -3.54 -26.36 35.80
CA LEU A 707 -3.82 -25.19 36.64
C LEU A 707 -3.76 -25.56 38.12
N ALA A 708 -3.05 -24.75 38.92
CA ALA A 708 -3.06 -24.89 40.38
C ALA A 708 -4.43 -24.51 40.97
N ASN A 709 -5.13 -23.57 40.32
CA ASN A 709 -6.49 -23.18 40.67
C ASN A 709 -7.31 -22.92 39.39
N PRO A 710 -8.33 -23.74 39.07
CA PRO A 710 -9.15 -23.57 37.86
C PRO A 710 -9.87 -22.21 37.75
N ASN A 711 -10.09 -21.52 38.88
CA ASN A 711 -10.70 -20.17 38.88
C ASN A 711 -9.70 -19.06 38.51
N LYS A 712 -8.40 -19.38 38.41
CA LYS A 712 -7.36 -18.49 37.88
C LYS A 712 -6.81 -19.13 36.62
N ASN A 713 -7.29 -18.68 35.46
CA ASN A 713 -7.13 -19.43 34.20
C ASN A 713 -6.79 -18.54 32.99
N SER A 714 -6.36 -17.30 33.26
CA SER A 714 -5.75 -16.44 32.25
C SER A 714 -4.33 -16.91 31.90
N ILE A 715 -3.79 -16.44 30.78
CA ILE A 715 -2.34 -16.49 30.53
C ILE A 715 -1.61 -15.89 31.75
N GLY A 716 -0.53 -16.52 32.18
CA GLY A 716 0.22 -16.22 33.40
C GLY A 716 -0.35 -16.85 34.70
N ALA A 717 -1.42 -17.64 34.63
CA ALA A 717 -1.96 -18.31 35.81
C ALA A 717 -1.00 -19.38 36.38
N PRO A 718 -0.89 -19.52 37.72
CA PRO A 718 -0.06 -20.56 38.33
C PRO A 718 -0.47 -21.98 37.91
N ALA A 719 0.52 -22.80 37.60
CA ALA A 719 0.37 -24.19 37.17
C ALA A 719 1.26 -25.13 37.99
N THR A 720 0.90 -26.41 38.05
CA THR A 720 1.64 -27.45 38.78
C THR A 720 2.49 -28.34 37.85
N GLY A 721 2.66 -27.93 36.60
CA GLY A 721 3.42 -28.66 35.58
C GLY A 721 2.55 -29.18 34.42
N PRO A 722 3.04 -30.19 33.68
CA PRO A 722 2.36 -30.72 32.49
C PRO A 722 1.00 -31.36 32.76
N ALA A 723 0.08 -31.23 31.80
CA ALA A 723 -1.23 -31.89 31.80
C ALA A 723 -1.46 -32.67 30.50
N VAL A 724 -2.44 -33.59 30.54
CA VAL A 724 -2.86 -34.45 29.42
C VAL A 724 -1.80 -35.47 28.98
N THR A 725 -0.60 -35.04 28.60
CA THR A 725 0.55 -35.89 28.27
C THR A 725 1.67 -35.68 29.28
N LYS A 726 2.69 -36.54 29.26
CA LYS A 726 3.82 -36.47 30.20
C LYS A 726 4.59 -35.14 30.12
N THR A 727 4.70 -34.58 28.91
CA THR A 727 5.40 -33.33 28.62
C THR A 727 4.44 -32.17 28.36
N GLY A 728 3.12 -32.41 28.37
CA GLY A 728 2.10 -31.43 28.02
C GLY A 728 2.01 -31.13 26.51
N TYR A 729 2.95 -31.61 25.71
CA TYR A 729 2.92 -31.50 24.25
C TYR A 729 1.70 -32.20 23.67
N MET A 730 0.97 -31.52 22.78
CA MET A 730 -0.20 -32.05 22.09
C MET A 730 -0.25 -31.56 20.64
N SER A 731 -0.51 -32.46 19.68
CA SER A 731 -0.72 -32.07 18.28
C SER A 731 -2.04 -31.30 18.11
N TYR A 732 -2.17 -30.45 17.10
CA TYR A 732 -3.41 -29.68 16.86
C TYR A 732 -4.64 -30.60 16.75
N LYS A 733 -4.55 -31.71 16.02
CA LYS A 733 -5.62 -32.73 15.95
C LYS A 733 -6.00 -33.30 17.32
N ASP A 734 -5.02 -33.56 18.18
CA ASP A 734 -5.28 -34.12 19.51
C ASP A 734 -5.91 -33.06 20.42
N ILE A 735 -5.47 -31.80 20.32
CA ILE A 735 -6.09 -30.67 21.01
C ILE A 735 -7.54 -30.54 20.56
N ASN A 736 -7.79 -30.53 19.25
CA ASN A 736 -9.12 -30.36 18.67
C ASN A 736 -10.07 -31.47 19.12
N ASN A 737 -9.61 -32.73 19.08
CA ASN A 737 -10.38 -33.87 19.59
C ASN A 737 -10.60 -33.80 21.10
N TYR A 738 -9.59 -33.39 21.86
CA TYR A 738 -9.63 -33.37 23.32
C TYR A 738 -10.69 -32.41 23.85
N TRP A 739 -10.70 -31.15 23.43
CA TRP A 739 -11.67 -30.19 23.98
C TRP A 739 -13.11 -30.47 23.49
N LYS A 740 -13.28 -30.92 22.25
CA LYS A 740 -14.59 -31.34 21.69
C LYS A 740 -15.19 -32.53 22.43
N THR A 741 -14.39 -33.58 22.67
CA THR A 741 -14.88 -34.81 23.32
C THR A 741 -15.17 -34.61 24.80
N ASN A 742 -14.47 -33.67 25.45
CA ASN A 742 -14.70 -33.35 26.86
C ASN A 742 -15.78 -32.28 27.09
N GLY A 743 -16.50 -31.85 26.04
CA GLY A 743 -17.61 -30.90 26.15
C GLY A 743 -17.21 -29.52 26.69
N ALA A 744 -15.97 -29.09 26.44
CA ALA A 744 -15.49 -27.79 26.87
C ALA A 744 -16.07 -26.66 26.00
N ALA A 745 -16.05 -25.44 26.53
CA ALA A 745 -16.35 -24.24 25.74
C ALA A 745 -15.33 -24.06 24.61
N ASP A 746 -15.73 -23.32 23.57
CA ASP A 746 -14.86 -23.02 22.43
C ASP A 746 -13.54 -22.38 22.87
N PRO A 747 -12.43 -22.60 22.14
CA PRO A 747 -11.15 -21.97 22.41
C PRO A 747 -11.26 -20.45 22.51
N ILE A 748 -10.52 -19.87 23.46
CA ILE A 748 -10.50 -18.44 23.75
C ILE A 748 -9.33 -17.81 22.99
N TYR A 749 -9.64 -16.86 22.10
CA TYR A 749 -8.64 -16.05 21.43
C TYR A 749 -8.11 -14.92 22.32
N ASN A 750 -6.78 -14.83 22.42
CA ASN A 750 -6.13 -13.72 23.08
C ASN A 750 -5.48 -12.78 22.06
N SER A 751 -6.04 -11.59 21.89
CA SER A 751 -5.59 -10.60 20.91
C SER A 751 -4.27 -9.90 21.27
N ALA A 752 -3.88 -9.87 22.55
CA ALA A 752 -2.63 -9.25 22.98
C ALA A 752 -1.42 -10.10 22.59
N TYR A 753 -1.56 -11.42 22.59
CA TYR A 753 -0.53 -12.36 22.18
C TYR A 753 -0.73 -12.92 20.76
N ALA A 754 -1.95 -12.82 20.22
CA ALA A 754 -2.42 -13.50 19.01
C ALA A 754 -2.12 -15.00 19.04
N VAL A 755 -2.76 -15.67 20.02
CA VAL A 755 -2.72 -17.11 20.28
C VAL A 755 -4.07 -17.53 20.86
N ASN A 756 -4.41 -18.82 20.76
CA ASN A 756 -5.58 -19.38 21.43
C ASN A 756 -5.19 -20.20 22.65
N TYR A 757 -6.13 -20.30 23.58
CA TYR A 757 -6.08 -21.32 24.60
C TYR A 757 -7.45 -21.90 24.92
N VAL A 758 -7.49 -23.13 25.41
CA VAL A 758 -8.72 -23.80 25.85
C VAL A 758 -8.55 -24.37 27.25
N ILE A 759 -9.64 -24.38 28.01
CA ILE A 759 -9.67 -24.87 29.40
C ILE A 759 -10.63 -26.05 29.48
N VAL A 760 -10.13 -27.20 29.92
CA VAL A 760 -10.92 -28.42 30.16
C VAL A 760 -10.71 -28.86 31.59
N GLY A 761 -11.69 -28.57 32.46
CA GLY A 761 -11.56 -28.76 33.90
C GLY A 761 -10.41 -27.90 34.45
N SER A 762 -9.33 -28.53 34.89
CA SER A 762 -8.11 -27.85 35.37
C SER A 762 -6.95 -27.92 34.38
N ASN A 763 -7.18 -28.38 33.16
CA ASN A 763 -6.14 -28.47 32.13
C ASN A 763 -6.29 -27.26 31.22
N TRP A 764 -5.20 -26.51 31.03
CA TRP A 764 -5.15 -25.30 30.24
C TRP A 764 -4.19 -25.51 29.08
N ILE A 765 -4.64 -25.30 27.84
CA ILE A 765 -3.88 -25.68 26.64
C ILE A 765 -3.71 -24.48 25.73
N SER A 766 -2.48 -24.09 25.42
CA SER A 766 -2.12 -22.99 24.49
C SER A 766 -1.79 -23.54 23.11
N PHE A 767 -2.33 -22.97 22.04
CA PHE A 767 -2.10 -23.43 20.67
C PHE A 767 -2.46 -22.39 19.61
N ASP A 768 -2.04 -22.64 18.37
CA ASP A 768 -2.50 -21.91 17.19
C ASP A 768 -3.63 -22.68 16.49
N ASP A 769 -4.74 -22.01 16.23
CA ASP A 769 -5.81 -22.55 15.39
C ASP A 769 -5.78 -21.94 13.98
N VAL A 770 -6.82 -22.25 13.20
CA VAL A 770 -7.01 -21.76 11.83
C VAL A 770 -6.89 -20.24 11.71
N ASP A 771 -7.46 -19.47 12.64
CA ASP A 771 -7.45 -18.01 12.56
C ASP A 771 -6.10 -17.44 13.00
N VAL A 772 -5.49 -17.99 14.06
CA VAL A 772 -4.14 -17.60 14.48
C VAL A 772 -3.10 -17.90 13.39
N VAL A 773 -3.20 -19.05 12.72
CA VAL A 773 -2.33 -19.39 11.58
C VAL A 773 -2.48 -18.38 10.45
N ARG A 774 -3.71 -17.98 10.09
CA ARG A 774 -3.92 -16.94 9.08
C ARG A 774 -3.24 -15.64 9.48
N ILE A 775 -3.40 -15.20 10.73
CA ILE A 775 -2.81 -13.96 11.25
C ILE A 775 -1.28 -13.99 11.15
N LYS A 776 -0.64 -15.11 11.52
CA LYS A 776 0.82 -15.25 11.44
C LYS A 776 1.32 -15.29 9.99
N VAL A 777 0.58 -15.91 9.07
CA VAL A 777 0.91 -15.87 7.64
C VAL A 777 0.73 -14.46 7.07
N SER A 778 -0.33 -13.74 7.47
CA SER A 778 -0.50 -12.30 7.15
C SER A 778 0.70 -11.50 7.59
N TYR A 779 1.14 -11.71 8.83
CA TYR A 779 2.29 -11.04 9.41
C TYR A 779 3.56 -11.30 8.59
N ALA A 780 3.83 -12.55 8.20
CA ALA A 780 4.98 -12.88 7.38
C ALA A 780 4.95 -12.15 6.03
N MET A 781 3.77 -12.05 5.39
CA MET A 781 3.59 -11.29 4.15
C MET A 781 3.78 -9.78 4.35
N GLU A 782 3.20 -9.21 5.40
CA GLU A 782 3.30 -7.78 5.73
C GLU A 782 4.75 -7.36 6.02
N LYS A 783 5.54 -8.23 6.66
CA LYS A 783 6.96 -8.00 6.96
C LYS A 783 7.89 -8.26 5.77
N GLY A 784 7.35 -8.71 4.63
CA GLY A 784 8.14 -9.03 3.44
C GLY A 784 9.08 -10.22 3.66
N LEU A 785 8.68 -11.18 4.51
CA LEU A 785 9.41 -12.44 4.67
C LEU A 785 9.39 -13.24 3.36
N LEU A 786 10.15 -14.33 3.27
CA LEU A 786 10.18 -15.18 2.08
C LEU A 786 9.04 -16.21 2.05
N GLY A 787 8.44 -16.50 3.21
CA GLY A 787 7.45 -17.57 3.34
C GLY A 787 7.17 -18.01 4.78
N TYR A 788 6.58 -19.18 4.91
CA TYR A 788 6.44 -19.91 6.17
C TYR A 788 6.90 -21.38 6.05
N VAL A 789 7.23 -21.98 7.18
CA VAL A 789 7.45 -23.42 7.36
C VAL A 789 6.62 -23.92 8.53
N VAL A 790 6.03 -25.10 8.43
CA VAL A 790 5.23 -25.70 9.52
C VAL A 790 5.98 -26.84 10.21
N TRP A 791 5.91 -26.90 11.54
CA TRP A 791 6.28 -28.05 12.35
C TRP A 791 5.06 -28.58 13.11
N GLU A 792 4.52 -29.74 12.78
CA GLU A 792 4.75 -30.47 11.53
C GLU A 792 3.43 -30.89 10.88
N ILE A 793 3.49 -31.25 9.59
CA ILE A 793 2.31 -31.40 8.73
C ILE A 793 1.28 -32.40 9.33
N CYS A 794 1.76 -33.46 9.99
CA CYS A 794 0.94 -34.59 10.44
C CYS A 794 0.22 -34.34 11.78
N GLN A 795 0.45 -33.17 12.35
CA GLN A 795 -0.20 -32.70 13.57
C GLN A 795 -1.45 -31.88 13.28
N ASP A 796 -1.61 -31.45 12.02
CA ASP A 796 -2.81 -30.80 11.52
C ASP A 796 -4.04 -31.73 11.59
N ASP A 797 -5.22 -31.14 11.74
CA ASP A 797 -6.49 -31.84 11.70
C ASP A 797 -7.10 -31.63 10.31
N ASN A 798 -7.15 -32.70 9.51
CA ASN A 798 -7.70 -32.67 8.16
C ASN A 798 -7.15 -31.56 7.25
N TRP A 799 -5.87 -31.18 7.43
CA TRP A 799 -5.20 -30.14 6.64
C TRP A 799 -5.81 -28.74 6.80
N GLU A 800 -6.56 -28.49 7.87
CA GLU A 800 -7.26 -27.21 8.08
C GLU A 800 -6.26 -26.06 8.28
N LEU A 801 -5.22 -26.25 9.10
CA LEU A 801 -4.19 -25.24 9.31
C LEU A 801 -3.36 -25.01 8.04
N SER A 802 -3.02 -26.08 7.33
CA SER A 802 -2.30 -26.04 6.05
C SER A 802 -3.07 -25.27 4.98
N GLN A 803 -4.38 -25.51 4.87
CA GLN A 803 -5.27 -24.79 3.96
C GLN A 803 -5.40 -23.32 4.38
N ALA A 804 -5.54 -23.05 5.67
CA ALA A 804 -5.62 -21.69 6.20
C ALA A 804 -4.36 -20.89 5.87
N ALA A 805 -3.18 -21.48 6.07
CA ALA A 805 -1.90 -20.89 5.70
C ALA A 805 -1.74 -20.74 4.17
N GLY A 806 -2.26 -21.69 3.40
CA GLY A 806 -2.17 -21.71 1.94
C GLY A 806 -3.11 -20.72 1.23
N ALA A 807 -4.26 -20.40 1.83
CA ALA A 807 -5.33 -19.59 1.26
C ALA A 807 -5.12 -18.07 1.40
N VAL A 808 -4.10 -17.65 2.16
CA VAL A 808 -3.74 -16.23 2.24
C VAL A 808 -3.15 -15.80 0.90
N ASP A 809 -3.91 -15.00 0.14
CA ASP A 809 -3.53 -14.58 -1.21
C ASP A 809 -2.44 -13.50 -1.19
N HIS A 810 -1.33 -13.80 -1.85
CA HIS A 810 -0.29 -12.83 -2.15
C HIS A 810 -0.76 -11.95 -3.31
N LYS A 811 -1.38 -10.81 -3.01
CA LYS A 811 -1.47 -9.71 -3.99
C LYS A 811 -0.23 -8.85 -3.83
N PRO A 812 0.80 -9.00 -4.68
CA PRO A 812 1.92 -8.08 -4.65
C PRO A 812 1.39 -6.67 -4.93
N PRO A 813 1.82 -5.65 -4.15
CA PRO A 813 1.34 -4.28 -4.28
C PRO A 813 1.57 -3.65 -5.67
N ASN A 814 2.35 -4.29 -6.55
CA ASN A 814 2.77 -3.78 -7.85
C ASN A 814 2.00 -4.32 -9.08
N SER A 815 1.06 -5.26 -8.91
CA SER A 815 0.35 -5.89 -10.05
C SER A 815 -0.51 -4.90 -10.85
N ARG A 816 -1.22 -3.99 -10.16
CA ARG A 816 -1.99 -2.92 -10.81
C ARG A 816 -1.10 -1.94 -11.58
N ILE A 817 0.10 -1.67 -11.08
CA ILE A 817 1.05 -0.73 -11.70
C ILE A 817 1.64 -1.32 -12.98
N LEU A 818 2.01 -2.61 -12.97
CA LEU A 818 2.53 -3.31 -14.14
C LEU A 818 1.48 -3.39 -15.26
N ILE A 819 0.21 -3.65 -14.91
CA ILE A 819 -0.91 -3.66 -15.85
C ILE A 819 -1.14 -2.27 -16.44
N ILE A 820 -1.09 -1.20 -15.62
CA ILE A 820 -1.25 0.18 -16.11
C ILE A 820 -0.09 0.57 -17.03
N ILE A 821 1.16 0.18 -16.72
CA ILE A 821 2.32 0.45 -17.57
C ILE A 821 2.22 -0.31 -18.90
N LEU A 822 1.85 -1.59 -18.87
CA LEU A 822 1.69 -2.40 -20.09
C LEU A 822 0.55 -1.88 -20.98
N THR A 823 -0.60 -1.54 -20.39
CA THR A 823 -1.75 -1.03 -21.16
C THR A 823 -1.51 0.36 -21.72
N THR A 824 -0.86 1.26 -20.97
CA THR A 824 -0.49 2.59 -21.47
C THR A 824 0.58 2.52 -22.56
N THR A 825 1.55 1.60 -22.45
CA THR A 825 2.59 1.40 -23.46
C THR A 825 2.00 0.81 -24.76
N ALA A 826 1.12 -0.20 -24.65
CA ALA A 826 0.37 -0.73 -25.80
C ALA A 826 -0.51 0.35 -26.44
N ALA A 827 -1.19 1.15 -25.61
CA ALA A 827 -1.85 2.42 -25.90
C ALA A 827 -1.12 3.28 -26.95
N VAL A 828 0.10 3.67 -26.56
CA VAL A 828 0.96 4.57 -27.31
C VAL A 828 1.50 3.91 -28.58
N ILE A 829 1.86 2.62 -28.54
CA ILE A 829 2.34 1.89 -29.73
C ILE A 829 1.25 1.81 -30.79
N ILE A 830 0.00 1.50 -30.41
CA ILE A 830 -1.14 1.44 -31.33
C ILE A 830 -1.41 2.81 -31.94
N LEU A 831 -1.41 3.88 -31.13
CA LEU A 831 -1.59 5.26 -31.63
C LEU A 831 -0.49 5.69 -32.60
N LEU A 832 0.77 5.34 -32.33
CA LEU A 832 1.89 5.61 -33.24
C LEU A 832 1.78 4.78 -34.53
N GLY A 833 1.36 3.53 -34.44
CA GLY A 833 1.10 2.65 -35.59
C GLY A 833 -0.02 3.19 -36.48
N LEU A 834 -1.14 3.61 -35.89
CA LEU A 834 -2.26 4.23 -36.59
C LEU A 834 -1.86 5.55 -37.25
N ALA A 835 -1.12 6.41 -36.54
CA ALA A 835 -0.59 7.65 -37.12
C ALA A 835 0.32 7.36 -38.32
N PHE A 836 1.19 6.35 -38.23
CA PHE A 836 2.06 5.95 -39.34
C PHE A 836 1.25 5.36 -40.51
N TYR A 837 0.23 4.55 -40.22
CA TYR A 837 -0.71 4.01 -41.21
C TYR A 837 -1.49 5.11 -41.94
N PHE A 838 -2.02 6.11 -41.23
CA PHE A 838 -2.71 7.26 -41.82
C PHE A 838 -1.79 8.12 -42.67
N ILE A 839 -0.54 8.34 -42.23
CA ILE A 839 0.48 9.02 -43.02
C ILE A 839 0.79 8.21 -44.29
N ARG A 840 0.90 6.88 -44.20
CA ARG A 840 1.17 5.99 -45.34
C ARG A 840 0.01 5.98 -46.35
N ILE A 841 -1.25 5.88 -45.88
CA ILE A 841 -2.45 5.97 -46.71
C ILE A 841 -2.53 7.32 -47.43
N ARG A 842 -2.20 8.44 -46.76
CA ARG A 842 -2.19 9.74 -47.43
C ARG A 842 -1.07 9.88 -48.44
N ILE A 843 0.10 9.28 -48.20
CA ILE A 843 1.19 9.22 -49.19
C ILE A 843 0.77 8.35 -50.40
N LEU A 844 0.03 7.26 -50.20
CA LEU A 844 -0.48 6.40 -51.27
C LEU A 844 -1.64 7.06 -52.04
N LYS A 845 -2.58 7.74 -51.35
CA LYS A 845 -3.64 8.55 -51.99
C LYS A 845 -3.07 9.77 -52.73
N SER A 846 -1.95 10.33 -52.27
CA SER A 846 -1.19 11.38 -52.97
C SER A 846 -0.53 10.86 -54.25
N LYS A 847 -0.14 9.58 -54.33
CA LYS A 847 0.39 8.95 -55.55
C LYS A 847 -0.72 8.48 -56.51
N SER A 848 -1.91 8.16 -56.00
CA SER A 848 -3.07 7.72 -56.79
C SER A 848 -3.74 8.82 -57.64
N LYS A 849 -3.50 10.11 -57.34
CA LYS A 849 -4.02 11.22 -58.18
C LYS A 849 -3.22 11.45 -59.49
N GLY A 850 -2.22 10.62 -59.79
CA GLY A 850 -1.36 10.75 -60.97
C GLY A 850 -1.75 9.92 -62.20
N THR A 851 -2.73 9.01 -62.12
CA THR A 851 -3.05 8.12 -63.25
C THR A 851 -4.50 7.63 -63.20
N LYS A 852 -5.37 8.25 -63.99
CA LYS A 852 -6.47 7.59 -64.73
C LYS A 852 -7.15 8.62 -65.65
N LEU A 853 -6.87 8.49 -66.94
CA LEU A 853 -7.60 9.13 -68.04
C LEU A 853 -8.16 7.98 -68.89
N LYS A 854 -9.49 7.99 -69.08
CA LYS A 854 -10.34 7.14 -69.94
C LYS A 854 -10.47 5.65 -69.55
N VAL A 855 -11.69 5.24 -69.16
CA VAL A 855 -12.67 4.48 -69.98
C VAL A 855 -14.04 4.58 -69.28
N ASN A 856 -15.08 4.93 -70.05
CA ASN A 856 -16.48 4.97 -69.63
C ASN A 856 -17.11 3.56 -69.73
N ASN A 857 -17.87 3.13 -68.72
CA ASN A 857 -19.31 2.82 -68.79
C ASN A 857 -19.79 1.90 -67.65
N ALA A 858 -20.97 2.26 -67.14
CA ALA A 858 -22.03 1.45 -66.54
C ALA A 858 -21.86 0.86 -65.11
N ALA A 859 -22.55 1.53 -64.18
CA ALA A 859 -23.51 1.00 -63.22
C ALA A 859 -23.06 -0.05 -62.18
N ALA A 860 -22.82 0.43 -60.95
CA ALA A 860 -23.57 0.04 -59.74
C ALA A 860 -22.90 0.70 -58.52
N ALA A 861 -23.46 1.83 -58.07
CA ALA A 861 -23.15 2.41 -56.77
C ALA A 861 -24.48 2.58 -56.02
N GLY A 862 -24.56 1.93 -54.86
CA GLY A 862 -25.40 2.27 -53.70
C GLY A 862 -24.59 1.77 -52.51
N ASP A 863 -23.67 2.56 -51.98
CA ASP A 863 -23.89 3.56 -50.92
C ASP A 863 -24.23 2.88 -49.58
N PHE A 864 -23.20 2.65 -48.76
CA PHE A 864 -23.32 2.23 -47.36
C PHE A 864 -22.53 3.22 -46.51
N ASP A 865 -23.09 4.41 -46.32
CA ASP A 865 -22.78 5.25 -45.16
C ASP A 865 -23.63 4.76 -43.99
N ASN A 866 -23.10 3.86 -43.17
CA ASN A 866 -23.66 3.52 -41.85
C ASN A 866 -22.56 3.02 -40.90
N ASN A 867 -21.83 3.96 -40.28
CA ASN A 867 -20.84 3.69 -39.23
C ASN A 867 -21.48 3.37 -37.86
N ASN A 868 -22.58 2.60 -37.82
CA ASN A 868 -23.17 2.16 -36.55
C ASN A 868 -22.65 0.75 -36.19
N PRO A 869 -21.80 0.61 -35.14
CA PRO A 869 -21.23 -0.68 -34.76
C PRO A 869 -22.29 -1.73 -34.41
N ASP A 870 -23.45 -1.33 -33.86
CA ASP A 870 -24.53 -2.26 -33.53
C ASP A 870 -25.19 -2.85 -34.79
N MET A 871 -25.29 -2.05 -35.86
CA MET A 871 -25.80 -2.51 -37.16
C MET A 871 -24.81 -3.44 -37.85
N ILE A 872 -23.51 -3.15 -37.77
CA ILE A 872 -22.45 -4.00 -38.30
C ILE A 872 -22.43 -5.35 -37.57
N ALA A 873 -22.55 -5.33 -36.24
CA ALA A 873 -22.65 -6.54 -35.42
C ALA A 873 -23.89 -7.37 -35.78
N TYR A 874 -25.04 -6.73 -36.01
CA TYR A 874 -26.28 -7.40 -36.41
C TYR A 874 -26.20 -8.07 -37.79
N GLU A 875 -25.67 -7.37 -38.81
CA GLU A 875 -25.53 -7.94 -40.16
C GLU A 875 -24.50 -9.08 -40.17
N LEU A 876 -23.37 -8.94 -39.46
CA LEU A 876 -22.39 -10.03 -39.33
C LEU A 876 -22.96 -11.24 -38.59
N TRP A 877 -23.72 -11.04 -37.51
CA TRP A 877 -24.38 -12.15 -36.81
C TRP A 877 -25.42 -12.85 -37.69
N LYS A 878 -26.23 -12.08 -38.43
CA LYS A 878 -27.27 -12.58 -39.34
C LYS A 878 -26.69 -13.39 -40.51
N ASP A 879 -25.51 -13.01 -41.00
CA ASP A 879 -24.79 -13.70 -42.08
C ASP A 879 -23.93 -14.88 -41.58
N ASP A 880 -24.10 -15.33 -40.33
CA ASP A 880 -23.31 -16.38 -39.65
C ASP A 880 -21.80 -16.08 -39.57
N ARG A 881 -21.46 -14.79 -39.60
CA ARG A 881 -20.09 -14.23 -39.54
C ARG A 881 -19.83 -13.50 -38.22
N GLY A 882 -20.64 -13.76 -37.20
CA GLY A 882 -20.57 -13.09 -35.90
C GLY A 882 -19.23 -13.24 -35.16
N MET A 883 -18.41 -14.22 -35.51
CA MET A 883 -17.06 -14.36 -34.94
C MET A 883 -16.08 -13.29 -35.43
N GLU A 884 -16.36 -12.61 -36.55
CA GLU A 884 -15.45 -11.59 -37.11
C GLU A 884 -15.35 -10.32 -36.26
N ILE A 885 -16.33 -10.08 -35.38
CA ILE A 885 -16.31 -8.94 -34.45
C ILE A 885 -15.72 -9.30 -33.07
N MET A 886 -15.42 -10.58 -32.82
CA MET A 886 -14.90 -11.03 -31.53
C MET A 886 -13.41 -10.71 -31.39
N ASP A 887 -13.03 -10.21 -30.21
CA ASP A 887 -11.63 -9.87 -29.92
C ASP A 887 -10.77 -11.16 -29.85
N PRO A 888 -9.66 -11.25 -30.60
CA PRO A 888 -8.78 -12.42 -30.58
C PRO A 888 -8.15 -12.75 -29.21
N SER A 889 -8.20 -11.83 -28.24
CA SER A 889 -7.68 -12.01 -26.87
C SER A 889 -8.64 -12.73 -25.92
N LEU A 890 -9.87 -13.01 -26.33
CA LEU A 890 -10.78 -13.86 -25.57
C LEU A 890 -10.31 -15.32 -25.66
N ASP A 891 -9.68 -15.82 -24.59
CA ASP A 891 -9.02 -17.15 -24.46
C ASP A 891 -10.00 -18.36 -24.52
N ASP A 892 -11.26 -18.11 -24.87
CA ASP A 892 -12.34 -19.10 -24.94
C ASP A 892 -12.59 -19.58 -26.39
N THR A 893 -11.58 -19.51 -27.26
CA THR A 893 -11.64 -19.96 -28.66
C THR A 893 -11.98 -21.46 -28.82
N PHE A 894 -11.87 -22.25 -27.75
CA PHE A 894 -12.32 -23.65 -27.71
C PHE A 894 -13.84 -23.83 -27.50
N SER A 895 -14.62 -22.76 -27.31
CA SER A 895 -16.09 -22.80 -27.18
C SER A 895 -16.79 -21.66 -27.93
N SER A 896 -16.62 -21.61 -29.26
CA SER A 896 -17.22 -20.62 -30.17
C SER A 896 -18.74 -20.43 -29.99
N CYS A 897 -19.45 -21.48 -29.59
CA CYS A 897 -20.89 -21.44 -29.32
C CYS A 897 -21.27 -20.51 -28.15
N LYS A 898 -20.41 -20.37 -27.13
CA LYS A 898 -20.67 -19.47 -25.98
C LYS A 898 -20.54 -18.00 -26.36
N LEU A 899 -19.53 -17.68 -27.17
CA LEU A 899 -19.29 -16.30 -27.64
C LEU A 899 -20.39 -15.84 -28.60
N ILE A 900 -20.83 -16.70 -29.52
CA ILE A 900 -21.97 -16.40 -30.40
C ILE A 900 -23.28 -16.23 -29.59
N LYS A 901 -23.48 -17.02 -28.53
CA LYS A 901 -24.63 -16.86 -27.64
C LYS A 901 -24.60 -15.52 -26.91
N CYS A 902 -23.44 -15.10 -26.40
CA CYS A 902 -23.27 -13.79 -25.78
C CYS A 902 -23.54 -12.65 -26.78
N LEU A 903 -23.11 -12.78 -28.03
CA LEU A 903 -23.42 -11.82 -29.10
C LEU A 903 -24.93 -11.74 -29.36
N GLN A 904 -25.60 -12.89 -29.44
CA GLN A 904 -27.05 -12.95 -29.66
C GLN A 904 -27.83 -12.30 -28.49
N ILE A 905 -27.42 -12.55 -27.25
CA ILE A 905 -28.01 -11.91 -26.06
C ILE A 905 -27.78 -10.40 -26.07
N ALA A 906 -26.57 -9.94 -26.44
CA ALA A 906 -26.27 -8.52 -26.56
C ALA A 906 -27.14 -7.84 -27.63
N LEU A 907 -27.34 -8.50 -28.78
CA LEU A 907 -28.21 -8.00 -29.85
C LEU A 907 -29.68 -7.91 -29.43
N LEU A 908 -30.17 -8.82 -28.57
CA LEU A 908 -31.53 -8.75 -28.00
C LEU A 908 -31.72 -7.51 -27.11
N CYS A 909 -30.67 -7.08 -26.41
CA CYS A 909 -30.72 -5.92 -25.52
C CYS A 909 -30.74 -4.56 -26.24
N VAL A 910 -30.31 -4.51 -27.51
CA VAL A 910 -30.18 -3.26 -28.29
C VAL A 910 -31.22 -3.14 -29.42
N GLN A 911 -32.26 -3.98 -29.39
CA GLN A 911 -33.34 -3.96 -30.38
C GLN A 911 -34.06 -2.61 -30.42
N GLU A 912 -34.53 -2.23 -31.62
CA GLU A 912 -35.17 -0.93 -31.86
C GLU A 912 -36.38 -0.70 -30.96
N ASN A 913 -37.29 -1.67 -30.87
CA ASN A 913 -38.46 -1.59 -30.00
C ASN A 913 -38.09 -1.99 -28.56
N PRO A 914 -38.25 -1.10 -27.56
CA PRO A 914 -38.00 -1.44 -26.15
C PRO A 914 -38.82 -2.63 -25.63
N ALA A 915 -40.01 -2.88 -26.19
CA ALA A 915 -40.85 -4.01 -25.79
C ALA A 915 -40.30 -5.38 -26.22
N ASP A 916 -39.41 -5.41 -27.21
CA ASP A 916 -38.79 -6.64 -27.70
C ASP A 916 -37.50 -6.99 -26.91
N ARG A 917 -37.04 -6.10 -26.02
CA ARG A 917 -35.82 -6.29 -25.22
C ARG A 917 -36.12 -7.16 -23.98
N PRO A 918 -35.25 -8.13 -23.65
CA PRO A 918 -35.43 -8.94 -22.44
C PRO A 918 -35.21 -8.11 -21.17
N SER A 919 -35.89 -8.49 -20.09
CA SER A 919 -35.61 -7.97 -18.75
C SER A 919 -34.25 -8.42 -18.24
N MET A 920 -33.66 -7.70 -17.28
CA MET A 920 -32.38 -8.09 -16.69
C MET A 920 -32.40 -9.48 -16.02
N LEU A 921 -33.57 -9.92 -15.54
CA LEU A 921 -33.76 -11.27 -14.99
C LEU A 921 -33.66 -12.34 -16.08
N GLU A 922 -34.25 -12.10 -17.25
CA GLU A 922 -34.18 -12.99 -18.41
C GLU A 922 -32.75 -13.05 -18.98
N VAL A 923 -32.05 -11.91 -19.05
CA VAL A 923 -30.63 -11.86 -19.45
C VAL A 923 -29.75 -12.68 -18.49
N SER A 924 -29.93 -12.50 -17.18
CA SER A 924 -29.19 -13.27 -16.16
C SER A 924 -29.48 -14.77 -16.27
N SER A 925 -30.72 -15.16 -16.57
CA SER A 925 -31.11 -16.55 -16.82
C SER A 925 -30.46 -17.13 -18.08
N MET A 926 -30.48 -16.39 -19.20
CA MET A 926 -29.89 -16.81 -20.48
C MET A 926 -28.37 -16.98 -20.40
N LEU A 927 -27.68 -16.17 -19.57
CA LEU A 927 -26.24 -16.27 -19.34
C LEU A 927 -25.85 -17.42 -18.40
N ARG A 928 -26.71 -17.78 -17.43
CA ARG A 928 -26.42 -18.85 -16.45
C ARG A 928 -26.78 -20.25 -16.96
N ASN A 929 -27.76 -20.36 -17.87
CA ASN A 929 -28.19 -21.65 -18.40
C ASN A 929 -27.64 -21.89 -19.81
N GLU A 930 -26.70 -22.82 -19.95
CA GLU A 930 -26.06 -23.15 -21.23
C GLU A 930 -27.06 -23.68 -22.29
N THR A 931 -28.14 -24.34 -21.88
CA THR A 931 -29.13 -24.99 -22.77
C THR A 931 -30.38 -24.17 -23.09
N ALA A 932 -30.50 -22.95 -22.55
CA ALA A 932 -31.68 -22.11 -22.80
C ALA A 932 -31.79 -21.68 -24.27
N ILE A 933 -32.98 -21.85 -24.86
CA ILE A 933 -33.31 -21.39 -26.22
C ILE A 933 -33.32 -19.86 -26.22
N VAL A 934 -32.40 -19.24 -26.98
CA VAL A 934 -32.32 -17.78 -27.16
C VAL A 934 -33.07 -17.39 -28.42
N THR A 935 -33.96 -16.40 -28.32
CA THR A 935 -34.74 -15.89 -29.46
C THR A 935 -33.87 -15.16 -30.48
N ILE A 936 -34.31 -15.11 -31.74
CA ILE A 936 -33.60 -14.44 -32.84
C ILE A 936 -33.79 -12.91 -32.67
N PRO A 937 -32.71 -12.11 -32.47
CA PRO A 937 -32.81 -10.66 -32.37
C PRO A 937 -33.34 -9.99 -33.64
N ARG A 938 -34.16 -8.95 -33.45
CA ARG A 938 -34.61 -8.02 -34.49
C ARG A 938 -33.60 -6.88 -34.67
N ARG A 939 -33.84 -6.04 -35.68
CA ARG A 939 -32.95 -4.94 -36.08
C ARG A 939 -32.70 -3.94 -34.92
N PRO A 940 -31.44 -3.51 -34.68
CA PRO A 940 -31.11 -2.48 -33.68
C PRO A 940 -31.56 -1.06 -34.06
N ALA A 941 -31.74 -0.17 -33.06
CA ALA A 941 -32.16 1.24 -33.27
C ALA A 941 -31.07 2.12 -33.95
N PHE A 942 -31.47 3.09 -34.78
CA PHE A 942 -30.56 4.08 -35.40
C PHE A 942 -30.67 5.50 -34.81
N SER A 943 -29.56 6.24 -34.81
CA SER A 943 -29.51 7.68 -34.47
C SER A 943 -28.82 8.49 -35.58
N VAL A 944 -29.46 9.62 -35.93
CA VAL A 944 -28.99 10.89 -36.55
C VAL A 944 -29.33 11.18 -38.03
N LYS A 945 -30.07 12.30 -38.25
CA LYS A 945 -29.70 13.51 -39.06
C LYS A 945 -30.72 14.65 -38.79
N ILE A 946 -30.31 15.77 -38.18
CA ILE A 946 -29.86 17.05 -38.78
C ILE A 946 -30.96 17.76 -39.60
N ASP A 947 -31.36 18.93 -39.08
CA ASP A 947 -32.21 19.96 -39.68
C ASP A 947 -31.82 20.34 -41.12
N GLU A 948 -32.80 20.41 -42.01
CA GLU A 948 -32.95 21.43 -43.06
C GLU A 948 -34.29 21.25 -43.78
N ASP A 949 -35.39 21.74 -43.16
CA ASP A 949 -36.58 22.25 -43.88
C ASP A 949 -37.62 22.81 -42.88
N ASP A 950 -37.35 23.99 -42.32
CA ASP A 950 -38.44 24.97 -42.16
C ASP A 950 -37.93 26.40 -42.28
N LYS A 951 -37.53 26.71 -43.50
CA LYS A 951 -37.21 28.06 -43.98
C LYS A 951 -38.50 28.74 -44.45
N ASN A 952 -39.61 28.67 -43.69
CA ASN A 952 -40.85 29.36 -44.06
C ASN A 952 -41.84 29.56 -42.89
N ARG A 953 -41.47 30.33 -41.85
CA ARG A 953 -42.45 31.11 -41.06
C ARG A 953 -41.80 32.17 -40.17
N ARG A 954 -41.42 33.30 -40.79
CA ARG A 954 -41.62 34.60 -40.13
C ARG A 954 -43.08 34.96 -40.37
N ASP A 955 -43.91 34.92 -39.33
CA ASP A 955 -44.98 35.90 -39.14
C ASP A 955 -45.63 35.74 -37.76
N ARG A 956 -45.45 36.80 -36.96
CA ARG A 956 -46.44 37.46 -36.09
C ARG A 956 -46.87 36.83 -34.74
N LEU A 957 -46.89 37.77 -33.78
CA LEU A 957 -47.70 37.92 -32.55
C LEU A 957 -47.16 37.20 -31.31
N HIS A 958 -46.55 37.94 -30.37
CA HIS A 958 -47.11 38.80 -29.30
C HIS A 958 -47.65 38.05 -28.08
N LEU A 959 -47.23 38.58 -26.92
CA LEU A 959 -47.86 38.57 -25.60
C LEU A 959 -47.69 37.33 -24.69
N GLU A 960 -46.73 37.45 -23.77
CA GLU A 960 -46.94 37.60 -22.33
C GLU A 960 -48.09 36.79 -21.65
N ILE A 961 -47.70 35.98 -20.65
CA ILE A 961 -48.22 35.89 -19.26
C ILE A 961 -48.23 34.43 -18.70
N CYS A 962 -47.79 34.39 -17.44
CA CYS A 962 -47.51 33.35 -16.45
C CYS A 962 -48.49 32.17 -16.20
N SER A 963 -47.95 31.23 -15.38
CA SER A 963 -48.59 30.54 -14.23
C SER A 963 -49.20 29.16 -14.53
N VAL A 964 -48.74 28.01 -13.97
CA VAL A 964 -48.76 27.41 -12.60
C VAL A 964 -49.65 26.16 -12.63
N ASP A 965 -49.12 25.10 -11.99
CA ASP A 965 -49.75 23.84 -11.52
C ASP A 965 -50.35 22.85 -12.54
N ASP A 966 -49.72 21.69 -12.71
CA ASP A 966 -50.04 20.54 -11.87
C ASP A 966 -49.09 19.36 -12.13
N ALA A 967 -48.48 18.85 -11.07
CA ALA A 967 -47.72 17.61 -11.09
C ALA A 967 -48.69 16.42 -10.99
N THR A 968 -48.59 15.47 -11.90
CA THR A 968 -49.13 14.12 -11.67
C THR A 968 -48.01 13.10 -11.82
N ILE A 969 -47.70 12.47 -10.68
CA ILE A 969 -46.78 11.36 -10.52
C ILE A 969 -47.23 10.20 -11.41
N THR A 970 -46.34 9.67 -12.25
CA THR A 970 -46.48 8.32 -12.77
C THR A 970 -45.29 7.48 -12.32
N GLN A 971 -45.64 6.37 -11.70
CA GLN A 971 -44.81 5.39 -11.03
C GLN A 971 -43.84 4.72 -12.02
N ALA A 972 -42.53 4.89 -11.83
CA ALA A 972 -41.53 4.15 -12.57
C ALA A 972 -41.38 2.75 -11.95
N VAL A 973 -42.04 1.75 -12.55
CA VAL A 973 -41.68 0.36 -12.35
C VAL A 973 -40.43 0.10 -13.19
N GLY A 974 -39.27 0.02 -12.54
CA GLY A 974 -38.03 -0.37 -13.21
C GLY A 974 -38.13 -1.82 -13.71
N ARG A 975 -38.00 -2.02 -15.03
CA ARG A 975 -37.70 -3.31 -15.64
C ARG A 975 -36.22 -3.45 -15.91
#